data_AF-A0A8H5CDJ2-F1
#
_entry.id   AF-A0A8H5CDJ2-F1
#
_cell.length_a   1.000
_cell.length_b   1.000
_cell.length_c   1.000
_cell.angle_alpha   90.00
_cell.angle_beta   90.00
_cell.angle_gamma   90.00
#
_symmetry.space_group_name_H-M   'P 1'
#
loop_
_entity.id
_entity.type
_entity.pdbx_description
1 polymer ?
#
loop_
_entity_poly.entity_id
_entity_poly.type
_entity_poly.pdbx_seq_one_letter_code
_entity_poly.pdbx_strand_id
1 'polypeptide(L)'
;MTGFAALPLAQEEGNSSRKFKGVARIVGPRWANLPTITVGLLGVQIFWSVEMSYASPYLLSLGLSKSSMAIVFVAGPLSGLIMQPLIGILADSSTSRFGRRRPYMLLGTVLCMLAMLLLGFTRPVAAIFTSFGSHANDVLTIWLAILAIYLIDFSINAVQAVDRALLVDTLPPADQASGNAWAARMLGVGSVVGFFVGNVDLTRVFPVFGKTQLEVLSVVVSFLLLAGHLAMAFLVKERVLLKVEVDPARKKSKASAFVQELKEIWSNMLTLPWVIRQICLVQFFAWIAWFPVLFYSTLYVGDLHKQTSPIPETDEARTLLDAEATRLGSRALFLSSVLALLANVLLPAFVPEAKALQMDGRELDNPWWKRFTQVPKRLQVHLATLWAASHLIFAGCMLATFFTRTVWGATVLITVTGFSWAITQWAPFSLLAEAILTEPGPATLDDGASIRLEDTRTPRAERTGESERFLHPESDSEDDGDGEEGGGSTAKSAARSAFLGGNAHARVSSINVHSNSDDDYEFVDGHRSGRRAAEVDDDDDSGRGQGSLSSKAGIILGIHNVFIVIPQFLVTGLSSIVFAIFDPQKSVVPHRPAVNGTLSTDPIKNATEAMLRRHQLLDDLTEREPLGGPQSSSIVYIFRFGGITAMIAFVLCWRLARVLRHR
;
A
#
# COMPACT_ATOMS: atom_id res chain seq x y z
N MET A 1 -3.02 2.38 5.86
CA MET A 1 -2.77 0.95 5.53
C MET A 1 -2.42 0.83 4.05
N THR A 2 -1.21 0.39 3.73
CA THR A 2 -0.60 0.60 2.40
C THR A 2 -0.40 -0.72 1.65
N GLY A 3 -1.48 -1.25 1.06
CA GLY A 3 -1.38 -2.23 -0.02
C GLY A 3 -1.18 -1.50 -1.35
N PHE A 4 0.02 -1.51 -1.93
CA PHE A 4 0.33 -0.90 -3.22
C PHE A 4 0.03 -1.86 -4.35
N ALA A 5 -1.13 -1.79 -4.98
CA ALA A 5 -1.18 -2.29 -6.34
C ALA A 5 -2.27 -1.62 -7.17
N ALA A 6 -1.82 -0.77 -8.08
CA ALA A 6 -2.54 -0.51 -9.30
C ALA A 6 -1.78 -1.28 -10.38
N LEU A 7 -2.31 -2.43 -10.81
CA LEU A 7 -1.78 -3.16 -11.97
C LEU A 7 -2.59 -2.83 -13.23
N PRO A 8 -1.94 -2.89 -14.41
CA PRO A 8 -2.59 -2.65 -15.69
C PRO A 8 -3.76 -3.59 -15.84
N LEU A 9 -4.89 -3.07 -16.33
CA LEU A 9 -5.92 -3.93 -16.88
C LEU A 9 -5.27 -4.83 -17.94
N ALA A 10 -5.46 -6.15 -17.79
CA ALA A 10 -5.27 -7.08 -18.88
C ALA A 10 -5.97 -6.51 -20.12
N GLN A 11 -5.29 -6.56 -21.27
CA GLN A 11 -5.85 -6.17 -22.56
C GLN A 11 -7.32 -6.57 -22.63
N GLU A 12 -8.20 -5.60 -22.89
CA GLU A 12 -9.59 -5.86 -23.30
C GLU A 12 -9.57 -6.51 -24.69
N GLU A 13 -9.08 -7.73 -24.78
CA GLU A 13 -9.36 -8.61 -25.90
C GLU A 13 -10.77 -9.16 -25.69
N GLY A 14 -11.73 -8.58 -26.42
CA GLY A 14 -12.91 -9.31 -26.86
C GLY A 14 -14.15 -9.30 -25.96
N ASN A 15 -14.62 -8.14 -25.46
CA ASN A 15 -16.04 -8.05 -25.08
C ASN A 15 -16.71 -6.75 -25.55
N SER A 16 -17.44 -6.85 -26.65
CA SER A 16 -18.02 -5.78 -27.49
C SER A 16 -19.14 -4.92 -26.86
N SER A 17 -19.23 -4.81 -25.54
CA SER A 17 -20.42 -4.24 -24.85
C SER A 17 -20.21 -2.93 -24.08
N ARG A 18 -18.99 -2.38 -23.98
CA ARG A 18 -18.73 -1.11 -23.28
C ARG A 18 -18.31 -0.01 -24.25
N LYS A 19 -19.19 0.97 -24.48
CA LYS A 19 -18.88 2.17 -25.29
C LYS A 19 -18.43 3.31 -24.37
N PHE A 20 -17.27 3.88 -24.63
CA PHE A 20 -16.74 5.04 -23.90
C PHE A 20 -16.77 6.30 -24.78
N LYS A 21 -17.05 7.46 -24.18
CA LYS A 21 -16.97 8.77 -24.83
C LYS A 21 -15.82 9.59 -24.23
N GLY A 22 -15.01 10.20 -25.10
CA GLY A 22 -13.90 11.09 -24.74
C GLY A 22 -12.55 10.39 -24.64
N VAL A 23 -11.48 11.19 -24.54
CA VAL A 23 -10.09 10.75 -24.37
C VAL A 23 -9.65 11.11 -22.96
N ALA A 24 -9.00 10.16 -22.27
CA ALA A 24 -8.38 10.45 -20.98
C ALA A 24 -7.23 11.43 -21.20
N ARG A 25 -7.26 12.58 -20.53
CA ARG A 25 -6.20 13.59 -20.65
C ARG A 25 -5.93 14.28 -19.32
N ILE A 26 -4.66 14.55 -19.07
CA ILE A 26 -4.21 15.39 -17.95
C ILE A 26 -3.98 16.78 -18.52
N VAL A 27 -4.63 17.78 -17.92
CA VAL A 27 -4.52 19.19 -18.32
C VAL A 27 -3.25 19.76 -17.70
N GLY A 28 -2.32 20.24 -18.52
CA GLY A 28 -1.10 20.85 -18.07
C GLY A 28 0.11 20.52 -18.95
N PRO A 29 1.29 21.05 -18.60
CA PRO A 29 2.52 20.70 -19.31
C PRO A 29 2.94 19.26 -19.00
N ARG A 30 3.54 18.56 -19.97
CA ARG A 30 3.87 17.12 -19.87
C ARG A 30 4.69 16.75 -18.62
N TRP A 31 5.58 17.63 -18.17
CA TRP A 31 6.39 17.41 -16.96
C TRP A 31 5.55 17.38 -15.67
N ALA A 32 4.40 18.05 -15.65
CA ALA A 32 3.51 18.11 -14.49
C ALA A 32 2.47 16.98 -14.48
N ASN A 33 2.36 16.17 -15.54
CA ASN A 33 1.32 15.16 -15.67
C ASN A 33 1.38 14.11 -14.54
N LEU A 34 2.56 13.51 -14.30
CA LEU A 34 2.74 12.47 -13.30
C LEU A 34 2.58 13.00 -11.85
N PRO A 35 3.15 14.16 -11.47
CA PRO A 35 2.84 14.78 -10.18
C PRO A 35 1.35 15.08 -10.01
N THR A 36 0.69 15.58 -11.07
CA THR A 36 -0.72 16.01 -11.00
C THR A 36 -1.68 14.84 -10.77
N ILE A 37 -1.45 13.71 -11.42
CA ILE A 37 -2.30 12.52 -11.23
C ILE A 37 -2.04 11.80 -9.90
N THR A 38 -0.94 12.11 -9.22
CA THR A 38 -0.55 11.48 -7.95
C THR A 38 -0.70 12.39 -6.74
N VAL A 39 -1.05 13.67 -6.92
CA VAL A 39 -1.15 14.65 -5.84
C VAL A 39 -2.23 14.30 -4.80
N GLY A 40 -3.31 13.60 -5.20
CA GLY A 40 -4.33 13.10 -4.26
C GLY A 40 -3.75 12.16 -3.20
N LEU A 41 -2.84 11.27 -3.61
CA LEU A 41 -2.16 10.33 -2.73
C LEU A 41 -1.28 11.03 -1.68
N LEU A 42 -0.69 12.19 -2.00
CA LEU A 42 0.03 13.01 -1.02
C LEU A 42 -0.92 13.45 0.10
N GLY A 43 -2.12 13.93 -0.25
CA GLY A 43 -3.15 14.30 0.73
C GLY A 43 -3.61 13.13 1.57
N VAL A 44 -3.87 11.97 0.94
CA VAL A 44 -4.23 10.72 1.62
C VAL A 44 -3.19 10.33 2.67
N GLN A 45 -1.90 10.44 2.35
CA GLN A 45 -0.85 10.03 3.28
C GLN A 45 -0.57 11.02 4.40
N ILE A 46 -0.70 12.32 4.14
CA ILE A 46 -0.69 13.34 5.21
C ILE A 46 -1.80 13.01 6.21
N PHE A 47 -2.98 12.67 5.70
CA PHE A 47 -4.14 12.30 6.51
C PHE A 47 -3.86 11.06 7.39
N TRP A 48 -3.40 9.96 6.79
CA TRP A 48 -3.01 8.75 7.52
C TRP A 48 -1.94 9.00 8.59
N SER A 49 -0.98 9.89 8.31
CA SER A 49 0.10 10.21 9.25
C SER A 49 -0.42 10.92 10.50
N VAL A 50 -1.41 11.78 10.34
CA VAL A 50 -2.09 12.43 11.46
C VAL A 50 -2.91 11.43 12.26
N GLU A 51 -3.65 10.54 11.60
CA GLU A 51 -4.39 9.50 12.29
C GLU A 51 -3.48 8.59 13.12
N MET A 52 -2.38 8.08 12.52
CA MET A 52 -1.39 7.24 13.20
C MET A 52 -0.71 7.94 14.39
N SER A 53 -0.58 9.27 14.35
CA SER A 53 0.07 10.02 15.44
C SER A 53 -0.92 10.50 16.51
N TYR A 54 -2.15 10.87 16.17
CA TYR A 54 -3.07 11.55 17.08
C TYR A 54 -4.33 10.76 17.47
N ALA A 55 -4.77 9.76 16.70
CA ALA A 55 -6.01 9.05 17.00
C ALA A 55 -5.95 8.36 18.38
N SER A 56 -4.86 7.65 18.67
CA SER A 56 -4.72 6.90 19.93
C SER A 56 -4.60 7.80 21.15
N PRO A 57 -3.71 8.83 21.19
CA PRO A 57 -3.67 9.77 22.30
C PRO A 57 -5.00 10.51 22.51
N TYR A 58 -5.70 10.83 21.43
CA TYR A 58 -6.99 11.51 21.52
C TYR A 58 -8.07 10.64 22.16
N LEU A 59 -8.23 9.39 21.71
CA LEU A 59 -9.19 8.46 22.31
C LEU A 59 -8.92 8.25 23.81
N LEU A 60 -7.65 8.14 24.22
CA LEU A 60 -7.30 8.07 25.64
C LEU A 60 -7.62 9.37 26.38
N SER A 61 -7.43 10.54 25.77
CA SER A 61 -7.78 11.84 26.35
C SER A 61 -9.29 12.06 26.53
N LEU A 62 -10.12 11.32 25.78
CA LEU A 62 -11.57 11.27 25.98
C LEU A 62 -11.98 10.32 27.11
N GLY A 63 -11.03 9.56 27.66
CA GLY A 63 -11.29 8.58 28.70
C GLY A 63 -11.68 7.21 28.16
N LEU A 64 -11.17 6.77 27.00
CA LEU A 64 -11.21 5.33 26.66
C LEU A 64 -10.06 4.61 27.36
N SER A 65 -10.28 3.35 27.70
CA SER A 65 -9.19 2.43 28.06
C SER A 65 -8.37 2.07 26.81
N LYS A 66 -7.10 1.68 26.97
CA LYS A 66 -6.28 1.17 25.85
C LYS A 66 -6.90 -0.07 25.20
N SER A 67 -7.62 -0.90 25.98
CA SER A 67 -8.32 -2.09 25.47
C SER A 67 -9.48 -1.72 24.56
N SER A 68 -10.32 -0.77 24.96
CA SER A 68 -11.43 -0.26 24.13
C SER A 68 -10.92 0.48 22.89
N MET A 69 -9.86 1.27 23.04
CA MET A 69 -9.19 1.95 21.93
C MET A 69 -8.68 0.95 20.89
N ALA A 70 -8.08 -0.18 21.30
CA ALA A 70 -7.67 -1.23 20.37
C ALA A 70 -8.87 -1.75 19.55
N ILE A 71 -10.02 -2.00 20.19
CA ILE A 71 -11.23 -2.45 19.48
C ILE A 71 -11.70 -1.41 18.43
N VAL A 72 -11.60 -0.12 18.74
CA VAL A 72 -11.94 0.95 17.77
C VAL A 72 -11.08 0.86 16.50
N PHE A 73 -9.80 0.52 16.63
CA PHE A 73 -8.90 0.36 15.48
C PHE A 73 -9.17 -0.89 14.61
N VAL A 74 -10.19 -1.71 14.94
CA VAL A 74 -10.73 -2.70 13.99
C VAL A 74 -11.32 -2.03 12.74
N ALA A 75 -11.70 -0.75 12.83
CA ALA A 75 -12.20 0.05 11.71
C ALA A 75 -11.24 0.07 10.50
N GLY A 76 -9.94 0.26 10.74
CA GLY A 76 -8.91 0.24 9.70
C GLY A 76 -8.92 -1.04 8.85
N PRO A 77 -8.72 -2.24 9.44
CA PRO A 77 -8.70 -3.47 8.64
C PRO A 77 -10.05 -3.80 8.05
N LEU A 78 -11.14 -3.52 8.77
CA LEU A 78 -12.49 -3.73 8.25
C LEU A 78 -12.76 -2.90 6.99
N SER A 79 -12.41 -1.62 7.01
CA SER A 79 -12.55 -0.74 5.86
C SER A 79 -11.66 -1.18 4.69
N GLY A 80 -10.40 -1.55 4.94
CA GLY A 80 -9.48 -2.03 3.89
C GLY A 80 -9.96 -3.30 3.18
N LEU A 81 -10.62 -4.21 3.88
CA LEU A 81 -11.19 -5.43 3.30
C LEU A 81 -12.44 -5.15 2.46
N ILE A 82 -13.32 -4.25 2.93
CA ILE A 82 -14.63 -4.02 2.33
C ILE A 82 -14.56 -2.99 1.20
N MET A 83 -13.89 -1.86 1.44
CA MET A 83 -13.99 -0.70 0.56
C MET A 83 -13.27 -0.89 -0.77
N GLN A 84 -12.16 -1.63 -0.82
CA GLN A 84 -11.42 -1.88 -2.06
C GLN A 84 -12.28 -2.59 -3.13
N PRO A 85 -12.88 -3.78 -2.88
CA PRO A 85 -13.76 -4.43 -3.86
C PRO A 85 -15.06 -3.67 -4.09
N LEU A 86 -15.66 -3.13 -3.01
CA LEU A 86 -16.94 -2.41 -3.11
C LEU A 86 -16.85 -1.19 -4.03
N ILE A 87 -15.84 -0.34 -3.83
CA ILE A 87 -15.68 0.88 -4.62
C ILE A 87 -15.25 0.56 -6.05
N GLY A 88 -14.53 -0.54 -6.27
CA GLY A 88 -14.23 -1.08 -7.59
C GLY A 88 -15.52 -1.28 -8.39
N ILE A 89 -16.42 -2.14 -7.92
CA ILE A 89 -17.72 -2.42 -8.56
C ILE A 89 -18.56 -1.15 -8.73
N LEU A 90 -18.65 -0.32 -7.69
CA LEU A 90 -19.48 0.88 -7.71
C LEU A 90 -18.98 1.88 -8.76
N ALA A 91 -17.69 2.21 -8.69
CA ALA A 91 -17.08 3.15 -9.61
C ALA A 91 -17.05 2.61 -11.04
N ASP A 92 -16.81 1.30 -11.25
CA ASP A 92 -16.80 0.70 -12.59
C ASP A 92 -18.15 0.78 -13.32
N SER A 93 -19.25 0.76 -12.57
CA SER A 93 -20.61 0.90 -13.10
C SER A 93 -21.07 2.35 -13.30
N SER A 94 -20.21 3.33 -13.04
CA SER A 94 -20.57 4.74 -13.03
C SER A 94 -20.76 5.32 -14.43
N THR A 95 -21.90 5.97 -14.65
CA THR A 95 -22.24 6.68 -15.90
C THR A 95 -22.23 8.21 -15.72
N SER A 96 -21.51 8.72 -14.72
CA SER A 96 -21.50 10.15 -14.41
C SER A 96 -20.80 10.99 -15.49
N ARG A 97 -21.31 12.20 -15.74
CA ARG A 97 -20.70 13.18 -16.67
C ARG A 97 -19.29 13.62 -16.25
N PHE A 98 -18.94 13.46 -14.97
CA PHE A 98 -17.62 13.80 -14.45
C PHE A 98 -16.60 12.68 -14.64
N GLY A 99 -16.98 11.57 -15.27
CA GLY A 99 -16.13 10.39 -15.40
C GLY A 99 -16.54 9.27 -14.45
N ARG A 100 -15.82 8.16 -14.58
CA ARG A 100 -16.14 6.91 -13.88
C ARG A 100 -15.71 6.95 -12.42
N ARG A 101 -14.47 7.39 -12.14
CA ARG A 101 -13.82 7.34 -10.82
C ARG A 101 -13.97 8.65 -10.03
N ARG A 102 -13.85 9.80 -10.69
CA ARG A 102 -13.84 11.15 -10.06
C ARG A 102 -14.98 11.45 -9.07
N PRO A 103 -16.27 11.11 -9.35
CA PRO A 103 -17.35 11.38 -8.41
C PRO A 103 -17.18 10.66 -7.07
N TYR A 104 -16.71 9.41 -7.11
CA TYR A 104 -16.50 8.59 -5.91
C TYR A 104 -15.30 9.07 -5.11
N MET A 105 -14.23 9.47 -5.79
CA MET A 105 -13.06 10.12 -5.19
C MET A 105 -13.47 11.39 -4.42
N LEU A 106 -14.21 12.29 -5.05
CA LEU A 106 -14.63 13.55 -4.42
C LEU A 106 -15.64 13.33 -3.29
N LEU A 107 -16.60 12.42 -3.46
CA LEU A 107 -17.56 12.07 -2.41
C LEU A 107 -16.84 11.50 -1.18
N GLY A 108 -15.92 10.56 -1.38
CA GLY A 108 -15.09 10.01 -0.30
C GLY A 108 -14.23 11.07 0.38
N THR A 109 -13.65 11.99 -0.41
CA THR A 109 -12.83 13.09 0.12
C THR A 109 -13.65 14.02 1.00
N VAL A 110 -14.84 14.44 0.56
CA VAL A 110 -15.73 15.31 1.34
C VAL A 110 -16.21 14.60 2.61
N LEU A 111 -16.55 13.31 2.54
CA LEU A 111 -16.94 12.54 3.71
C LEU A 111 -15.79 12.44 4.71
N CYS A 112 -14.57 12.18 4.24
CA CYS A 112 -13.35 12.11 5.06
C CYS A 112 -13.04 13.45 5.73
N MET A 113 -13.15 14.55 4.98
CA MET A 113 -12.99 15.92 5.49
C MET A 113 -13.99 16.23 6.61
N LEU A 114 -15.28 15.94 6.40
CA LEU A 114 -16.31 16.15 7.41
C LEU A 114 -16.09 15.29 8.65
N ALA A 115 -15.67 14.03 8.48
CA ALA A 115 -15.37 13.14 9.58
C ALA A 115 -14.12 13.57 10.36
N MET A 116 -13.09 14.10 9.70
CA MET A 116 -11.90 14.65 10.35
C MET A 116 -12.21 15.91 11.17
N LEU A 117 -13.02 16.82 10.62
CA LEU A 117 -13.51 17.98 11.36
C LEU A 117 -14.38 17.56 12.54
N LEU A 118 -15.24 16.55 12.37
CA LEU A 118 -15.99 15.97 13.48
C LEU A 118 -15.05 15.42 14.57
N LEU A 119 -13.97 14.73 14.20
CA LEU A 119 -12.98 14.20 15.14
C LEU A 119 -12.25 15.32 15.89
N GLY A 120 -11.88 16.41 15.21
CA GLY A 120 -11.24 17.57 15.84
C GLY A 120 -12.15 18.32 16.81
N PHE A 121 -13.44 18.47 16.45
CA PHE A 121 -14.41 19.28 17.19
C PHE A 121 -15.48 18.44 17.91
N THR A 122 -15.18 17.20 18.33
CA THR A 122 -16.19 16.29 18.94
C THR A 122 -16.89 16.90 20.14
N ARG A 123 -16.15 17.52 21.08
CA ARG A 123 -16.69 18.13 22.31
C ARG A 123 -17.64 19.29 22.00
N PRO A 124 -17.26 20.30 21.19
CA PRO A 124 -18.18 21.32 20.72
C PRO A 124 -19.43 20.76 20.02
N VAL A 125 -19.26 19.77 19.13
CA VAL A 125 -20.39 19.17 18.40
C VAL A 125 -21.34 18.43 19.35
N ALA A 126 -20.81 17.68 20.32
CA ALA A 126 -21.61 17.04 21.35
C ALA A 126 -22.39 18.07 22.19
N ALA A 127 -21.80 19.24 22.43
CA ALA A 127 -22.41 20.31 23.22
C ALA A 127 -23.56 21.04 22.51
N ILE A 128 -23.76 20.81 21.20
CA ILE A 128 -24.94 21.28 20.48
C ILE A 128 -26.19 20.53 20.96
N PHE A 129 -26.04 19.26 21.33
CA PHE A 129 -27.13 18.38 21.74
C PHE A 129 -27.22 18.15 23.26
N THR A 130 -26.18 18.54 24.01
CA THR A 130 -26.05 18.26 25.45
C THR A 130 -25.39 19.44 26.17
N SER A 131 -25.56 19.55 27.49
CA SER A 131 -24.90 20.60 28.26
C SER A 131 -23.39 20.35 28.37
N PHE A 132 -22.58 21.38 28.11
CA PHE A 132 -21.12 21.30 28.16
C PHE A 132 -20.63 20.81 29.54
N GLY A 133 -19.72 19.83 29.55
CA GLY A 133 -19.15 19.27 30.78
C GLY A 133 -20.07 18.34 31.58
N SER A 134 -21.25 18.00 31.05
CA SER A 134 -22.12 16.97 31.61
C SER A 134 -21.64 15.56 31.24
N HIS A 135 -21.98 14.57 32.07
CA HIS A 135 -21.71 13.15 31.75
C HIS A 135 -22.30 12.74 30.39
N ALA A 136 -23.47 13.28 30.03
CA ALA A 136 -24.09 13.03 28.73
C ALA A 136 -23.23 13.57 27.57
N ASN A 137 -22.59 14.72 27.76
CA ASN A 137 -21.67 15.31 26.78
C ASN A 137 -20.41 14.45 26.60
N ASP A 138 -19.81 13.97 27.69
CA ASP A 138 -18.62 13.13 27.65
C ASP A 138 -18.89 11.81 26.91
N VAL A 139 -20.00 11.14 27.23
CA VAL A 139 -20.41 9.90 26.56
C VAL A 139 -20.70 10.13 25.08
N LEU A 140 -21.43 11.19 24.74
CA LEU A 140 -21.72 11.52 23.34
C LEU A 140 -20.44 11.87 22.57
N THR A 141 -19.50 12.59 23.20
CA THR A 141 -18.18 12.93 22.63
C THR A 141 -17.41 11.66 22.25
N ILE A 142 -17.38 10.65 23.13
CA ILE A 142 -16.74 9.36 22.85
C ILE A 142 -17.40 8.67 21.65
N TRP A 143 -18.74 8.58 21.61
CA TRP A 143 -19.43 7.94 20.49
C TRP A 143 -19.22 8.68 19.17
N LEU A 144 -19.22 10.01 19.18
CA LEU A 144 -18.92 10.82 18.00
C LEU A 144 -17.47 10.63 17.53
N ALA A 145 -16.51 10.50 18.47
CA ALA A 145 -15.12 10.22 18.12
C ALA A 145 -14.96 8.84 17.46
N ILE A 146 -15.61 7.80 18.01
CA ILE A 146 -15.61 6.45 17.42
C ILE A 146 -16.25 6.47 16.03
N LEU A 147 -17.42 7.10 15.90
CA LEU A 147 -18.09 7.26 14.60
C LEU A 147 -17.20 7.99 13.59
N ALA A 148 -16.54 9.06 14.01
CA ALA A 148 -15.64 9.82 13.16
C ALA A 148 -14.47 8.97 12.67
N ILE A 149 -13.81 8.18 13.53
CA ILE A 149 -12.72 7.28 13.13
C ILE A 149 -13.22 6.24 12.11
N TYR A 150 -14.39 5.63 12.33
CA TYR A 150 -14.96 4.69 11.37
C TYR A 150 -15.26 5.37 10.02
N LEU A 151 -15.85 6.56 10.03
CA LEU A 151 -16.13 7.31 8.79
C LEU A 151 -14.84 7.68 8.07
N ILE A 152 -13.80 8.10 8.81
CA ILE A 152 -12.46 8.38 8.29
C ILE A 152 -11.91 7.14 7.59
N ASP A 153 -11.80 6.01 8.29
CA ASP A 153 -11.19 4.78 7.79
C ASP A 153 -11.90 4.26 6.52
N PHE A 154 -13.23 4.20 6.55
CA PHE A 154 -14.00 3.74 5.40
C PHE A 154 -13.92 4.70 4.20
N SER A 155 -13.99 6.01 4.43
CA SER A 155 -13.93 6.99 3.35
C SER A 155 -12.52 7.11 2.75
N ILE A 156 -11.47 7.14 3.56
CA ILE A 156 -10.10 7.30 3.08
C ILE A 156 -9.62 6.06 2.31
N ASN A 157 -10.00 4.86 2.74
CA ASN A 157 -9.71 3.63 1.98
C ASN A 157 -10.43 3.62 0.62
N ALA A 158 -11.67 4.12 0.55
CA ALA A 158 -12.37 4.28 -0.72
C ALA A 158 -11.67 5.29 -1.64
N VAL A 159 -11.27 6.46 -1.12
CA VAL A 159 -10.51 7.47 -1.87
C VAL A 159 -9.20 6.90 -2.40
N GLN A 160 -8.41 6.24 -1.54
CA GLN A 160 -7.14 5.65 -1.91
C GLN A 160 -7.28 4.59 -3.01
N ALA A 161 -8.30 3.73 -2.95
CA ALA A 161 -8.57 2.74 -4.00
C ALA A 161 -8.94 3.40 -5.34
N VAL A 162 -9.74 4.47 -5.30
CA VAL A 162 -10.14 5.21 -6.50
C VAL A 162 -8.98 5.98 -7.12
N ASP A 163 -8.12 6.61 -6.32
CA ASP A 163 -6.91 7.31 -6.80
C ASP A 163 -5.98 6.37 -7.56
N ARG A 164 -5.81 5.15 -7.04
CA ARG A 164 -5.00 4.11 -7.67
C ARG A 164 -5.59 3.61 -8.97
N ALA A 165 -6.89 3.35 -9.00
CA ALA A 165 -7.59 2.98 -10.22
C ALA A 165 -7.49 4.10 -11.27
N LEU A 166 -7.67 5.36 -10.86
CA LEU A 166 -7.60 6.53 -11.73
C LEU A 166 -6.21 6.69 -12.37
N LEU A 167 -5.14 6.41 -11.62
CA LEU A 167 -3.76 6.42 -12.12
C LEU A 167 -3.58 5.45 -13.30
N VAL A 168 -4.01 4.20 -13.14
CA VAL A 168 -3.89 3.15 -14.17
C VAL A 168 -4.86 3.39 -15.34
N ASP A 169 -6.08 3.85 -15.06
CA ASP A 169 -7.10 4.13 -16.08
C ASP A 169 -6.71 5.31 -17.00
N THR A 170 -5.85 6.22 -16.53
CA THR A 170 -5.48 7.45 -17.28
C THR A 170 -4.15 7.31 -18.01
N LEU A 171 -3.18 6.59 -17.45
CA LEU A 171 -1.84 6.47 -18.03
C LEU A 171 -1.75 5.35 -19.07
N PRO A 172 -1.10 5.59 -20.23
CA PRO A 172 -0.75 4.53 -21.16
C PRO A 172 0.10 3.45 -20.48
N PRO A 173 0.04 2.17 -20.90
CA PRO A 173 0.81 1.09 -20.28
C PRO A 173 2.31 1.39 -20.12
N ALA A 174 2.93 2.05 -21.11
CA ALA A 174 4.33 2.45 -21.06
C ALA A 174 4.66 3.46 -19.94
N ASP A 175 3.70 4.29 -19.52
CA ASP A 175 3.90 5.34 -18.51
C ASP A 175 3.44 4.88 -17.11
N GLN A 176 2.76 3.73 -16.97
CA GLN A 176 2.20 3.26 -15.69
C GLN A 176 3.27 2.95 -14.64
N ALA A 177 4.42 2.41 -15.04
CA ALA A 177 5.55 2.18 -14.14
C ALA A 177 6.05 3.50 -13.52
N SER A 178 6.22 4.53 -14.36
CA SER A 178 6.61 5.87 -13.92
C SER A 178 5.54 6.53 -13.04
N GLY A 179 4.26 6.36 -13.39
CA GLY A 179 3.13 6.82 -12.57
C GLY A 179 3.11 6.18 -11.17
N ASN A 180 3.32 4.87 -11.09
CA ASN A 180 3.41 4.16 -9.81
C ASN A 180 4.63 4.59 -8.97
N ALA A 181 5.76 4.90 -9.61
CA ALA A 181 6.92 5.47 -8.92
C ALA A 181 6.62 6.88 -8.35
N TRP A 182 5.96 7.74 -9.11
CA TRP A 182 5.50 9.05 -8.61
C TRP A 182 4.50 8.92 -7.46
N ALA A 183 3.59 7.96 -7.53
CA ALA A 183 2.65 7.66 -6.44
C ALA A 183 3.39 7.30 -5.14
N ALA A 184 4.42 6.44 -5.21
CA ALA A 184 5.25 6.10 -4.06
C ALA A 184 6.01 7.31 -3.50
N ARG A 185 6.52 8.20 -4.36
CA ARG A 185 7.16 9.46 -3.94
C ARG A 185 6.18 10.39 -3.22
N MET A 186 4.96 10.56 -3.75
CA MET A 186 3.93 11.40 -3.15
C MET A 186 3.52 10.90 -1.76
N LEU A 187 3.39 9.59 -1.58
CA LEU A 187 3.16 9.00 -0.26
C LEU A 187 4.36 9.20 0.68
N GLY A 188 5.59 9.00 0.19
CA GLY A 188 6.79 9.25 0.99
C GLY A 188 6.85 10.70 1.52
N VAL A 189 6.66 11.67 0.61
CA VAL A 189 6.60 13.10 0.95
C VAL A 189 5.45 13.41 1.90
N GLY A 190 4.25 12.87 1.62
CA GLY A 190 3.07 13.06 2.48
C GLY A 190 3.29 12.54 3.90
N SER A 191 4.04 11.44 4.08
CA SER A 191 4.39 10.91 5.40
C SER A 191 5.31 11.85 6.18
N VAL A 192 6.33 12.40 5.51
CA VAL A 192 7.26 13.36 6.12
C VAL A 192 6.50 14.63 6.53
N VAL A 193 5.69 15.18 5.62
CA VAL A 193 4.89 16.39 5.90
C VAL A 193 3.88 16.13 7.02
N GLY A 194 3.13 15.02 6.99
CA GLY A 194 2.10 14.73 7.98
C GLY A 194 2.65 14.57 9.39
N PHE A 195 3.72 13.80 9.58
CA PHE A 195 4.37 13.67 10.89
C PHE A 195 5.11 14.94 11.32
N PHE A 196 5.65 15.72 10.37
CA PHE A 196 6.25 17.02 10.68
C PHE A 196 5.21 18.00 11.24
N VAL A 197 4.08 18.13 10.56
CA VAL A 197 2.97 19.00 10.97
C VAL A 197 2.41 18.57 12.33
N GLY A 198 2.35 17.26 12.60
CA GLY A 198 2.02 16.74 13.93
C GLY A 198 3.06 17.07 15.02
N ASN A 199 4.34 17.14 14.70
CA ASN A 199 5.39 17.44 15.68
C ASN A 199 5.43 18.93 16.12
N VAL A 200 5.01 19.85 15.24
CA VAL A 200 4.98 21.30 15.51
C VAL A 200 3.78 21.67 16.40
N ASP A 201 3.97 22.58 17.36
CA ASP A 201 2.86 23.15 18.14
C ASP A 201 2.06 24.13 17.27
N LEU A 202 1.01 23.64 16.64
CA LEU A 202 0.20 24.41 15.70
C LEU A 202 -0.73 25.40 16.39
N THR A 203 -1.03 25.20 17.68
CA THR A 203 -1.88 26.13 18.44
C THR A 203 -1.21 27.49 18.61
N ARG A 204 0.13 27.52 18.68
CA ARG A 204 0.92 28.76 18.71
C ARG A 204 1.09 29.40 17.34
N VAL A 205 1.17 28.60 16.28
CA VAL A 205 1.39 29.09 14.90
C VAL A 205 0.10 29.59 14.27
N PHE A 206 -1.01 28.87 14.48
CA PHE A 206 -2.32 29.17 13.90
C PHE A 206 -3.44 29.16 14.96
N PRO A 207 -3.43 30.11 15.92
CA PRO A 207 -4.42 30.16 17.00
C PRO A 207 -5.85 30.41 16.51
N VAL A 208 -6.02 30.86 15.26
CA VAL A 208 -7.33 31.17 14.66
C VAL A 208 -8.13 29.91 14.34
N PHE A 209 -7.48 28.77 14.07
CA PHE A 209 -8.17 27.55 13.62
C PHE A 209 -8.64 26.63 14.73
N GLY A 210 -8.22 26.85 15.98
CA GLY A 210 -8.59 25.98 17.09
C GLY A 210 -7.84 26.30 18.38
N LYS A 211 -8.38 25.82 19.49
CA LYS A 211 -7.80 25.91 20.84
C LYS A 211 -6.92 24.70 21.16
N THR A 212 -7.16 23.57 20.52
CA THR A 212 -6.39 22.34 20.70
C THR A 212 -5.58 22.00 19.45
N GLN A 213 -4.49 21.25 19.65
CA GLN A 213 -3.64 20.77 18.57
C GLN A 213 -4.43 19.97 17.53
N LEU A 214 -5.34 19.10 17.98
CA LEU A 214 -6.15 18.27 17.08
C LEU A 214 -7.17 19.09 16.28
N GLU A 215 -7.77 20.13 16.87
CA GLU A 215 -8.66 21.04 16.14
C GLU A 215 -7.94 21.70 14.97
N VAL A 216 -6.79 22.34 15.23
CA VAL A 216 -6.00 23.00 14.18
C VAL A 216 -5.52 22.01 13.12
N LEU A 217 -5.03 20.85 13.57
CA LEU A 217 -4.55 19.78 12.69
C LEU A 217 -5.67 19.23 11.80
N SER A 218 -6.87 19.06 12.35
CA SER A 218 -8.04 18.57 11.61
C SER A 218 -8.43 19.51 10.48
N VAL A 219 -8.36 20.83 10.69
CA VAL A 219 -8.65 21.85 9.67
C VAL A 219 -7.58 21.86 8.58
N VAL A 220 -6.30 21.90 8.96
CA VAL A 220 -5.17 21.95 8.02
C VAL A 220 -5.14 20.71 7.12
N VAL A 221 -5.26 19.51 7.70
CA VAL A 221 -5.21 18.25 6.95
C VAL A 221 -6.43 18.10 6.05
N SER A 222 -7.62 18.47 6.54
CA SER A 222 -8.86 18.49 5.76
C SER A 222 -8.74 19.38 4.52
N PHE A 223 -8.16 20.58 4.69
CA PHE A 223 -7.91 21.50 3.59
C PHE A 223 -6.90 20.92 2.59
N LEU A 224 -5.78 20.37 3.04
CA LEU A 224 -4.76 19.77 2.17
C LEU A 224 -5.29 18.58 1.39
N LEU A 225 -6.07 17.71 2.05
CA LEU A 225 -6.73 16.56 1.43
C LEU A 225 -7.70 17.05 0.34
N LEU A 226 -8.59 17.99 0.67
CA LEU A 226 -9.57 18.53 -0.27
C LEU A 226 -8.89 19.23 -1.45
N ALA A 227 -7.90 20.10 -1.19
CA ALA A 227 -7.20 20.85 -2.23
C ALA A 227 -6.49 19.92 -3.22
N GLY A 228 -5.81 18.87 -2.72
CA GLY A 228 -5.15 17.86 -3.56
C GLY A 228 -6.13 17.13 -4.47
N HIS A 229 -7.27 16.65 -3.93
CA HIS A 229 -8.26 15.91 -4.72
C HIS A 229 -9.09 16.81 -5.62
N LEU A 230 -9.33 18.08 -5.26
CA LEU A 230 -9.92 19.05 -6.16
C LEU A 230 -8.98 19.34 -7.33
N ALA A 231 -7.69 19.57 -7.07
CA ALA A 231 -6.69 19.77 -8.13
C ALA A 231 -6.65 18.56 -9.07
N MET A 232 -6.56 17.35 -8.51
CA MET A 232 -6.60 16.10 -9.28
C MET A 232 -7.91 15.97 -10.07
N ALA A 233 -9.06 16.25 -9.45
CA ALA A 233 -10.35 16.22 -10.13
C ALA A 233 -10.42 17.26 -11.25
N PHE A 234 -9.91 18.48 -11.10
CA PHE A 234 -10.01 19.49 -12.15
C PHE A 234 -9.05 19.22 -13.31
N LEU A 235 -7.85 18.75 -13.02
CA LEU A 235 -6.77 18.59 -13.99
C LEU A 235 -6.81 17.22 -14.70
N VAL A 236 -7.33 16.17 -14.08
CA VAL A 236 -7.47 14.84 -14.70
C VAL A 236 -8.87 14.69 -15.30
N LYS A 237 -8.95 14.53 -16.63
CA LYS A 237 -10.20 14.25 -17.35
C LYS A 237 -10.23 12.78 -17.75
N GLU A 238 -11.25 12.08 -17.28
CA GLU A 238 -11.48 10.66 -17.57
C GLU A 238 -12.36 10.44 -18.80
N ARG A 239 -12.34 9.22 -19.33
CA ARG A 239 -13.35 8.72 -20.29
C ARG A 239 -14.68 8.51 -19.57
N VAL A 240 -15.79 8.81 -20.24
CA VAL A 240 -17.15 8.64 -19.70
C VAL A 240 -17.74 7.35 -20.26
N LEU A 241 -18.20 6.45 -19.39
CA LEU A 241 -18.91 5.25 -19.81
C LEU A 241 -20.31 5.64 -20.34
N LEU A 242 -20.59 5.30 -21.60
CA LEU A 242 -21.92 5.48 -22.17
C LEU A 242 -22.83 4.39 -21.63
N LYS A 243 -24.06 4.78 -21.32
CA LYS A 243 -25.11 3.87 -20.85
C LYS A 243 -25.52 2.99 -22.04
N VAL A 244 -24.96 1.78 -22.12
CA VAL A 244 -25.44 0.76 -23.04
C VAL A 244 -26.68 0.15 -22.41
N GLU A 245 -27.78 0.06 -23.17
CA GLU A 245 -28.98 -0.66 -22.76
C GLU A 245 -28.63 -2.14 -22.64
N VAL A 246 -28.30 -2.56 -21.41
CA VAL A 246 -28.11 -3.97 -21.08
C VAL A 246 -29.49 -4.54 -20.80
N ASP A 247 -29.79 -5.68 -21.43
CA ASP A 247 -31.00 -6.46 -21.19
C ASP A 247 -31.30 -6.57 -19.69
N PRO A 248 -32.48 -6.17 -19.21
CA PRO A 248 -32.80 -6.18 -17.78
C PRO A 248 -32.67 -7.58 -17.15
N ALA A 249 -32.82 -8.65 -17.95
CA ALA A 249 -32.62 -10.03 -17.53
C ALA A 249 -31.14 -10.42 -17.26
N ARG A 250 -30.16 -9.71 -17.82
CA ARG A 250 -28.71 -9.97 -17.64
C ARG A 250 -28.06 -9.10 -16.57
N LYS A 251 -28.80 -8.15 -15.97
CA LYS A 251 -28.26 -7.21 -15.01
C LYS A 251 -28.08 -7.87 -13.64
N LYS A 252 -26.89 -8.44 -13.39
CA LYS A 252 -26.51 -8.89 -12.05
C LYS A 252 -26.67 -7.74 -11.04
N SER A 253 -27.27 -8.05 -9.88
CA SER A 253 -27.31 -7.11 -8.76
C SER A 253 -25.88 -6.74 -8.34
N LYS A 254 -25.66 -5.49 -7.93
CA LYS A 254 -24.36 -5.06 -7.39
C LYS A 254 -23.91 -5.94 -6.21
N ALA A 255 -24.87 -6.40 -5.40
CA ALA A 255 -24.60 -7.33 -4.31
C ALA A 255 -24.15 -8.72 -4.80
N SER A 256 -24.72 -9.24 -5.89
CA SER A 256 -24.30 -10.54 -6.42
C SER A 256 -22.94 -10.47 -7.13
N ALA A 257 -22.62 -9.33 -7.76
CA ALA A 257 -21.27 -9.07 -8.28
C ALA A 257 -20.22 -9.05 -7.16
N PHE A 258 -20.52 -8.37 -6.04
CA PHE A 258 -19.65 -8.33 -4.87
C PHE A 258 -19.41 -9.72 -4.26
N VAL A 259 -20.47 -10.51 -4.07
CA VAL A 259 -20.35 -11.88 -3.54
C VAL A 259 -19.55 -12.78 -4.50
N GLN A 260 -19.71 -12.61 -5.81
CA GLN A 260 -18.95 -13.36 -6.80
C GLN A 260 -17.45 -13.04 -6.71
N GLU A 261 -17.08 -11.76 -6.62
CA GLU A 261 -15.69 -11.34 -6.48
C GLU A 261 -15.03 -11.91 -5.22
N LEU A 262 -15.73 -11.89 -4.08
CA LEU A 262 -15.26 -12.53 -2.85
C LEU A 262 -15.08 -14.05 -3.00
N LYS A 263 -15.99 -14.71 -3.71
CA LYS A 263 -15.91 -16.15 -3.98
C LYS A 263 -14.70 -16.49 -4.86
N GLU A 264 -14.41 -15.66 -5.85
CA GLU A 264 -13.25 -15.81 -6.74
C GLU A 264 -11.92 -15.56 -6.01
N ILE A 265 -11.86 -14.57 -5.11
CA ILE A 265 -10.69 -14.36 -4.24
C ILE A 265 -10.48 -15.60 -3.36
N TRP A 266 -11.54 -16.12 -2.74
CA TRP A 266 -11.45 -17.29 -1.85
C TRP A 266 -11.00 -18.56 -2.58
N SER A 267 -11.56 -18.85 -3.75
CA SER A 267 -11.19 -20.06 -4.51
C SER A 267 -9.75 -20.00 -5.02
N ASN A 268 -9.31 -18.84 -5.54
CA ASN A 268 -7.96 -18.67 -6.06
C ASN A 268 -6.91 -18.58 -4.94
N MET A 269 -7.27 -18.10 -3.75
CA MET A 269 -6.37 -18.08 -2.59
C MET A 269 -5.88 -19.49 -2.22
N LEU A 270 -6.72 -20.51 -2.41
CA LEU A 270 -6.39 -21.90 -2.11
C LEU A 270 -5.51 -22.56 -3.20
N THR A 271 -5.49 -22.01 -4.41
CA THR A 271 -4.79 -22.58 -5.58
C THR A 271 -3.58 -21.75 -6.03
N LEU A 272 -3.10 -20.83 -5.18
CA LEU A 272 -1.96 -19.97 -5.51
C LEU A 272 -0.67 -20.76 -5.79
N PRO A 273 0.09 -20.39 -6.85
CA PRO A 273 1.44 -20.88 -7.07
C PRO A 273 2.36 -20.66 -5.87
N TRP A 274 3.38 -21.50 -5.74
CA TRP A 274 4.18 -21.56 -4.51
C TRP A 274 4.87 -20.24 -4.17
N VAL A 275 5.47 -19.54 -5.15
CA VAL A 275 6.19 -18.28 -4.93
C VAL A 275 5.24 -17.20 -4.41
N ILE A 276 4.09 -17.02 -5.08
CA ILE A 276 3.06 -16.04 -4.70
C ILE A 276 2.53 -16.35 -3.29
N ARG A 277 2.27 -17.62 -3.00
CA ARG A 277 1.82 -18.05 -1.67
C ARG A 277 2.86 -17.73 -0.59
N GLN A 278 4.16 -17.90 -0.85
CA GLN A 278 5.22 -17.53 0.10
C GLN A 278 5.25 -16.01 0.34
N ILE A 279 5.15 -15.18 -0.71
CA ILE A 279 5.10 -13.71 -0.58
C ILE A 279 3.93 -13.29 0.31
N CYS A 280 2.74 -13.86 0.08
CA CYS A 280 1.54 -13.62 0.88
C CYS A 280 1.71 -14.05 2.35
N LEU A 281 2.33 -15.21 2.61
CA LEU A 281 2.60 -15.67 3.98
C LEU A 281 3.61 -14.78 4.70
N VAL A 282 4.65 -14.30 4.03
CA VAL A 282 5.59 -13.35 4.63
C VAL A 282 4.86 -12.05 5.00
N GLN A 283 4.00 -11.53 4.11
CA GLN A 283 3.17 -10.36 4.40
C GLN A 283 2.25 -10.59 5.59
N PHE A 284 1.64 -11.77 5.69
CA PHE A 284 0.75 -12.09 6.80
C PHE A 284 1.42 -11.89 8.16
N PHE A 285 2.59 -12.50 8.36
CA PHE A 285 3.34 -12.36 9.61
C PHE A 285 3.93 -10.95 9.79
N ALA A 286 4.36 -10.31 8.70
CA ALA A 286 4.86 -8.95 8.73
C ALA A 286 3.80 -7.94 9.21
N TRP A 287 2.55 -8.07 8.78
CA TRP A 287 1.48 -7.14 9.16
C TRP A 287 0.96 -7.34 10.59
N ILE A 288 1.10 -8.53 11.17
CA ILE A 288 0.95 -8.70 12.63
C ILE A 288 1.96 -7.80 13.37
N ALA A 289 3.18 -7.73 12.84
CA ALA A 289 4.28 -6.99 13.45
C ALA A 289 4.19 -5.48 13.24
N TRP A 290 3.72 -5.05 12.06
CA TRP A 290 3.60 -3.63 11.71
C TRP A 290 2.45 -2.91 12.41
N PHE A 291 1.31 -3.57 12.60
CA PHE A 291 0.11 -2.93 13.13
C PHE A 291 0.34 -2.20 14.47
N PRO A 292 0.97 -2.81 15.50
CA PRO A 292 1.27 -2.11 16.75
C PRO A 292 2.17 -0.88 16.54
N VAL A 293 3.14 -0.95 15.64
CA VAL A 293 4.04 0.18 15.36
C VAL A 293 3.28 1.33 14.71
N LEU A 294 2.33 1.05 13.82
CA LEU A 294 1.57 2.10 13.14
C LEU A 294 0.62 2.86 14.09
N PHE A 295 0.02 2.17 15.08
CA PHE A 295 -0.98 2.77 15.95
C PHE A 295 -0.50 3.07 17.38
N TYR A 296 0.50 2.38 17.91
CA TYR A 296 0.92 2.54 19.31
C TYR A 296 2.31 3.14 19.49
N SER A 297 3.05 3.47 18.41
CA SER A 297 4.38 4.10 18.55
C SER A 297 4.33 5.42 19.29
N THR A 298 3.33 6.26 19.00
CA THR A 298 3.16 7.54 19.68
C THR A 298 2.91 7.34 21.18
N LEU A 299 2.04 6.38 21.51
CA LEU A 299 1.74 6.04 22.89
C LEU A 299 2.94 5.43 23.62
N TYR A 300 3.73 4.59 22.96
CA TYR A 300 4.93 4.00 23.55
C TYR A 300 5.95 5.07 23.96
N VAL A 301 6.27 5.99 23.04
CA VAL A 301 7.19 7.10 23.32
C VAL A 301 6.60 8.04 24.38
N GLY A 302 5.29 8.31 24.30
CA GLY A 302 4.57 9.15 25.25
C GLY A 302 4.54 8.58 26.67
N ASP A 303 4.27 7.27 26.83
CA ASP A 303 4.25 6.59 28.11
C ASP A 303 5.64 6.66 28.78
N LEU A 304 6.72 6.48 28.04
CA LEU A 304 8.09 6.63 28.56
C LEU A 304 8.39 8.06 29.03
N HIS A 305 7.88 9.07 28.32
CA HIS A 305 8.04 10.46 28.74
C HIS A 305 7.25 10.75 30.02
N LYS A 306 6.00 10.27 30.11
CA LYS A 306 5.16 10.42 31.31
C LYS A 306 5.75 9.75 32.54
N GLN A 307 6.37 8.58 32.39
CA GLN A 307 7.03 7.85 33.48
C GLN A 307 8.26 8.57 34.06
N THR A 308 8.91 9.42 33.25
CA THR A 308 10.13 10.15 33.67
C THR A 308 9.84 11.59 34.07
N SER A 309 8.61 12.07 33.86
CA SER A 309 8.20 13.42 34.18
C SER A 309 7.58 13.51 35.59
N PRO A 310 7.70 14.66 36.28
CA PRO A 310 7.02 14.87 37.56
C PRO A 310 5.51 14.69 37.44
N ILE A 311 4.88 14.22 38.51
CA ILE A 311 3.41 14.06 38.57
C ILE A 311 2.78 15.45 38.46
N PRO A 312 1.93 15.71 37.45
CA PRO A 312 1.30 17.01 37.27
C PRO A 312 0.25 17.29 38.36
N GLU A 313 0.38 18.43 39.03
CA GLU A 313 -0.48 18.87 40.14
C GLU A 313 -1.81 19.48 39.66
N THR A 314 -1.80 20.13 38.49
CA THR A 314 -2.99 20.77 37.90
C THR A 314 -3.46 20.06 36.64
N ASP A 315 -4.75 20.21 36.31
CA ASP A 315 -5.31 19.67 35.06
C ASP A 315 -4.71 20.34 33.80
N GLU A 316 -4.29 21.61 33.92
CA GLU A 316 -3.55 22.28 32.86
C GLU A 316 -2.16 21.66 32.66
N ALA A 317 -1.43 21.36 33.74
CA ALA A 317 -0.15 20.67 33.65
C ALA A 317 -0.29 19.25 33.04
N ARG A 318 -1.39 18.54 33.34
CA ARG A 318 -1.70 17.24 32.73
C ARG A 318 -1.91 17.33 31.22
N THR A 319 -2.73 18.29 30.79
CA THR A 319 -3.02 18.46 29.36
C THR A 319 -1.79 18.90 28.56
N LEU A 320 -0.91 19.72 29.15
CA LEU A 320 0.38 20.08 28.55
C LEU A 320 1.33 18.88 28.45
N LEU A 321 1.42 18.06 29.51
CA LEU A 321 2.22 16.83 29.50
C LEU A 321 1.74 15.83 28.45
N ASP A 322 0.41 15.67 28.30
CA ASP A 322 -0.18 14.80 27.28
C ASP A 322 0.10 15.29 25.86
N ALA A 323 0.03 16.61 25.64
CA ALA A 323 0.36 17.24 24.37
C ALA A 323 1.85 17.07 24.02
N GLU A 324 2.74 17.25 25.00
CA GLU A 324 4.18 17.06 24.82
C GLU A 324 4.53 15.59 24.55
N ALA A 325 3.95 14.65 25.31
CA ALA A 325 4.10 13.21 25.09
C ALA A 325 3.69 12.80 23.66
N THR A 326 2.56 13.33 23.18
CA THR A 326 2.07 13.09 21.82
C THR A 326 3.03 13.66 20.76
N ARG A 327 3.54 14.87 20.97
CA ARG A 327 4.50 15.50 20.07
C ARG A 327 5.83 14.73 20.00
N LEU A 328 6.34 14.23 21.12
CA LEU A 328 7.55 13.39 21.14
C LEU A 328 7.38 12.11 20.34
N GLY A 329 6.21 11.46 20.44
CA GLY A 329 5.90 10.29 19.61
C GLY A 329 5.76 10.64 18.12
N SER A 330 5.10 11.75 17.79
CA SER A 330 5.03 12.28 16.41
C SER A 330 6.42 12.59 15.85
N ARG A 331 7.33 13.12 16.67
CA ARG A 331 8.74 13.36 16.31
C ARG A 331 9.47 12.07 15.94
N ALA A 332 9.26 10.99 16.69
CA ALA A 332 9.86 9.70 16.38
C ALA A 332 9.37 9.15 15.03
N LEU A 333 8.07 9.26 14.76
CA LEU A 333 7.47 8.88 13.47
C LEU A 333 7.93 9.79 12.30
N PHE A 334 8.16 11.07 12.57
CA PHE A 334 8.74 12.00 11.59
C PHE A 334 10.17 11.59 11.21
N LEU A 335 11.03 11.27 12.17
CA LEU A 335 12.38 10.79 11.87
C LEU A 335 12.34 9.45 11.13
N SER A 336 11.42 8.57 11.52
CA SER A 336 11.15 7.30 10.81
C SER A 336 10.74 7.52 9.36
N SER A 337 9.84 8.47 9.08
CA SER A 337 9.40 8.76 7.70
C SER A 337 10.47 9.44 6.86
N VAL A 338 11.33 10.26 7.46
CA VAL A 338 12.51 10.81 6.77
C VAL A 338 13.48 9.69 6.40
N LEU A 339 13.79 8.77 7.32
CA LEU A 339 14.63 7.62 7.01
C LEU A 339 13.99 6.74 5.93
N ALA A 340 12.68 6.54 6.00
CA ALA A 340 11.94 5.76 5.00
C ALA A 340 11.99 6.41 3.61
N LEU A 341 11.83 7.73 3.53
CA LEU A 341 11.92 8.47 2.26
C LEU A 341 13.33 8.37 1.68
N LEU A 342 14.37 8.56 2.50
CA LEU A 342 15.76 8.38 2.08
C LEU A 342 16.02 6.97 1.58
N ALA A 343 15.55 5.95 2.30
CA ALA A 343 15.68 4.56 1.91
C ALA A 343 14.94 4.25 0.59
N ASN A 344 13.73 4.79 0.37
CA ASN A 344 12.98 4.63 -0.88
C ASN A 344 13.66 5.26 -2.09
N VAL A 345 14.42 6.35 -1.90
CA VAL A 345 15.17 7.01 -2.98
C VAL A 345 16.50 6.31 -3.24
N LEU A 346 17.20 5.86 -2.20
CA LEU A 346 18.56 5.33 -2.30
C LEU A 346 18.62 3.84 -2.60
N LEU A 347 17.80 3.01 -1.94
CA LEU A 347 17.91 1.54 -2.00
C LEU A 347 17.67 0.93 -3.37
N PRO A 348 16.74 1.41 -4.22
CA PRO A 348 16.56 0.85 -5.55
C PRO A 348 17.84 0.87 -6.42
N ALA A 349 18.75 1.81 -6.19
CA ALA A 349 20.03 1.87 -6.90
C ALA A 349 20.97 0.69 -6.59
N PHE A 350 20.79 0.04 -5.43
CA PHE A 350 21.59 -1.10 -4.97
C PHE A 350 20.97 -2.46 -5.35
N VAL A 351 19.76 -2.47 -5.92
CA VAL A 351 19.03 -3.70 -6.28
C VAL A 351 18.98 -3.84 -7.81
N PRO A 352 19.68 -4.82 -8.40
CA PRO A 352 19.72 -5.00 -9.86
C PRO A 352 18.34 -5.13 -10.51
N GLU A 353 17.43 -5.87 -9.86
CA GLU A 353 16.08 -6.14 -10.36
C GLU A 353 15.21 -4.87 -10.33
N ALA A 354 15.39 -4.02 -9.32
CA ALA A 354 14.71 -2.73 -9.22
C ALA A 354 15.26 -1.71 -10.24
N LYS A 355 16.56 -1.79 -10.54
CA LYS A 355 17.22 -0.94 -11.55
C LYS A 355 16.71 -1.22 -12.96
N ALA A 356 16.42 -2.48 -13.30
CA ALA A 356 15.82 -2.85 -14.58
C ALA A 356 14.40 -2.27 -14.74
N LEU A 357 13.57 -2.32 -13.68
CA LEU A 357 12.22 -1.76 -13.68
C LEU A 357 12.18 -0.22 -13.70
N GLN A 358 13.21 0.45 -13.17
CA GLN A 358 13.33 1.91 -13.21
C GLN A 358 13.86 2.45 -14.54
N MET A 359 14.57 1.62 -15.33
CA MET A 359 15.27 2.08 -16.55
C MET A 359 14.43 2.08 -17.83
N ASP A 360 13.19 1.61 -17.80
CA ASP A 360 12.39 1.43 -19.02
C ASP A 360 11.52 2.63 -19.44
N GLY A 361 11.80 3.85 -18.95
CA GLY A 361 11.07 5.01 -19.41
C GLY A 361 11.49 6.35 -18.84
N ARG A 362 12.32 7.07 -19.61
CA ARG A 362 12.33 8.55 -19.67
C ARG A 362 12.64 9.32 -18.37
N GLU A 363 13.33 8.76 -17.39
CA GLU A 363 13.94 9.60 -16.34
C GLU A 363 15.29 10.15 -16.82
N LEU A 364 15.25 11.45 -17.13
CA LEU A 364 16.33 12.43 -17.26
C LEU A 364 17.72 11.83 -17.46
N ASP A 365 18.30 12.11 -18.63
CA ASP A 365 19.71 11.94 -19.00
C ASP A 365 20.65 12.81 -18.12
N ASN A 366 20.39 12.93 -16.82
CA ASN A 366 21.17 13.69 -15.87
C ASN A 366 22.44 12.89 -15.54
N PRO A 367 23.63 13.37 -15.97
CA PRO A 367 24.89 12.67 -15.75
C PRO A 367 25.19 12.49 -14.26
N TRP A 368 24.69 13.38 -13.40
CA TRP A 368 24.85 13.31 -11.95
C TRP A 368 24.11 12.10 -11.36
N TRP A 369 22.87 11.85 -11.77
CA TRP A 369 22.09 10.71 -11.27
C TRP A 369 22.66 9.37 -11.76
N LYS A 370 23.14 9.31 -13.00
CA LYS A 370 23.85 8.14 -13.53
C LYS A 370 25.12 7.84 -12.73
N ARG A 371 25.91 8.86 -12.37
CA ARG A 371 27.09 8.69 -11.49
C ARG A 371 26.70 8.27 -10.07
N PHE A 372 25.64 8.84 -9.52
CA PHE A 372 25.15 8.53 -8.18
C PHE A 372 24.59 7.09 -8.06
N THR A 373 23.98 6.57 -9.12
CA THR A 373 23.37 5.22 -9.17
C THR A 373 24.29 4.13 -9.76
N GLN A 374 25.53 4.48 -10.10
CA GLN A 374 26.58 3.54 -10.50
C GLN A 374 27.20 2.86 -9.27
N VAL A 375 26.47 1.90 -8.72
CA VAL A 375 26.93 1.07 -7.61
C VAL A 375 27.81 -0.08 -8.15
N PRO A 376 28.97 -0.38 -7.55
CA PRO A 376 29.79 -1.53 -7.94
C PRO A 376 29.00 -2.84 -7.83
N LYS A 377 29.18 -3.78 -8.76
CA LYS A 377 28.50 -5.10 -8.75
C LYS A 377 28.65 -5.87 -7.43
N ARG A 378 29.71 -5.61 -6.67
CA ARG A 378 29.95 -6.25 -5.35
C ARG A 378 28.99 -5.78 -4.24
N LEU A 379 28.38 -4.60 -4.39
CA LEU A 379 27.43 -4.04 -3.43
C LEU A 379 25.96 -4.32 -3.81
N GLN A 380 25.73 -5.02 -4.92
CA GLN A 380 24.38 -5.33 -5.37
C GLN A 380 23.76 -6.44 -4.50
N VAL A 381 22.55 -6.19 -4.01
CA VAL A 381 21.82 -7.11 -3.12
C VAL A 381 20.52 -7.51 -3.81
N HIS A 382 20.28 -8.82 -3.88
CA HIS A 382 19.04 -9.37 -4.44
C HIS A 382 17.82 -8.89 -3.62
N LEU A 383 16.75 -8.45 -4.30
CA LEU A 383 15.59 -7.82 -3.65
C LEU A 383 15.01 -8.64 -2.48
N ALA A 384 14.79 -9.94 -2.66
CA ALA A 384 14.26 -10.80 -1.61
C ALA A 384 15.20 -10.94 -0.38
N THR A 385 16.51 -10.79 -0.57
CA THR A 385 17.47 -10.80 0.54
C THR A 385 17.46 -9.49 1.31
N LEU A 386 17.31 -8.37 0.61
CA LEU A 386 17.13 -7.06 1.24
C LEU A 386 15.83 -7.02 2.06
N TRP A 387 14.75 -7.59 1.52
CA TRP A 387 13.48 -7.72 2.23
C TRP A 387 13.56 -8.64 3.46
N ALA A 388 14.31 -9.75 3.38
CA ALA A 388 14.57 -10.57 4.55
C ALA A 388 15.36 -9.76 5.62
N ALA A 389 16.44 -9.09 5.22
CA ALA A 389 17.23 -8.28 6.14
C ALA A 389 16.40 -7.17 6.81
N SER A 390 15.45 -6.57 6.10
CA SER A 390 14.57 -5.54 6.66
C SER A 390 13.66 -6.07 7.77
N HIS A 391 13.15 -7.31 7.64
CA HIS A 391 12.39 -7.97 8.70
C HIS A 391 13.27 -8.34 9.90
N LEU A 392 14.52 -8.75 9.68
CA LEU A 392 15.47 -9.02 10.76
C LEU A 392 15.78 -7.75 11.57
N ILE A 393 16.06 -6.64 10.88
CA ILE A 393 16.29 -5.33 11.53
C ILE A 393 15.04 -4.90 12.31
N PHE A 394 13.86 -5.04 11.71
CA PHE A 394 12.60 -4.69 12.36
C PHE A 394 12.36 -5.53 13.63
N ALA A 395 12.56 -6.85 13.55
CA ALA A 395 12.44 -7.74 14.70
C ALA A 395 13.44 -7.38 15.81
N GLY A 396 14.69 -7.07 15.44
CA GLY A 396 15.70 -6.58 16.36
C GLY A 396 15.26 -5.30 17.09
N CYS A 397 14.68 -4.33 16.38
CA CYS A 397 14.16 -3.09 16.97
C CYS A 397 13.02 -3.37 17.96
N MET A 398 12.08 -4.24 17.58
CA MET A 398 10.95 -4.60 18.42
C MET A 398 11.38 -5.38 19.68
N LEU A 399 12.35 -6.27 19.58
CA LEU A 399 12.90 -7.00 20.74
C LEU A 399 13.75 -6.08 21.64
N ALA A 400 14.46 -5.10 21.06
CA ALA A 400 15.25 -4.13 21.81
C ALA A 400 14.42 -3.20 22.71
N THR A 401 13.09 -3.15 22.51
CA THR A 401 12.18 -2.49 23.46
C THR A 401 12.19 -3.12 24.85
N PHE A 402 12.78 -4.32 25.03
CA PHE A 402 13.04 -4.89 26.37
C PHE A 402 13.94 -4.02 27.23
N PHE A 403 14.96 -3.41 26.61
CA PHE A 403 16.03 -2.73 27.32
C PHE A 403 15.86 -1.21 27.30
N THR A 404 14.94 -0.70 26.50
CA THR A 404 14.78 0.73 26.25
C THR A 404 13.86 1.36 27.28
N ARG A 405 14.41 2.23 28.14
CA ARG A 405 13.68 2.98 29.18
C ARG A 405 13.69 4.49 28.98
N THR A 406 14.27 4.96 27.88
CA THR A 406 14.43 6.39 27.61
C THR A 406 13.67 6.78 26.35
N VAL A 407 13.14 8.01 26.35
CA VAL A 407 12.49 8.61 25.17
C VAL A 407 13.44 8.62 23.97
N TRP A 408 14.72 8.94 24.21
CA TRP A 408 15.75 8.93 23.16
C TRP A 408 15.96 7.54 22.55
N GLY A 409 16.11 6.51 23.39
CA GLY A 409 16.27 5.14 22.90
C GLY A 409 15.06 4.66 22.11
N ALA A 410 13.85 4.97 22.59
CA ALA A 410 12.61 4.63 21.88
C ALA A 410 12.51 5.35 20.54
N THR A 411 12.89 6.63 20.50
CA THR A 411 12.94 7.43 19.27
C THR A 411 13.90 6.82 18.24
N VAL A 412 15.08 6.36 18.67
CA VAL A 412 16.04 5.69 17.78
C VAL A 412 15.46 4.38 17.23
N LEU A 413 14.85 3.53 18.08
CA LEU A 413 14.24 2.28 17.64
C LEU A 413 13.13 2.52 16.59
N ILE A 414 12.22 3.45 16.85
CA ILE A 414 11.14 3.82 15.91
C ILE A 414 11.70 4.48 14.64
N THR A 415 12.80 5.23 14.74
CA THR A 415 13.45 5.80 13.55
C THR A 415 13.99 4.70 12.65
N VAL A 416 14.69 3.70 13.22
CA VAL A 416 15.27 2.58 12.46
C VAL A 416 14.19 1.73 11.78
N THR A 417 12.99 1.61 12.35
CA THR A 417 11.89 0.92 11.65
C THR A 417 11.53 1.60 10.33
N GLY A 418 11.82 2.89 10.14
CA GLY A 418 11.62 3.61 8.88
C GLY A 418 12.35 2.97 7.69
N PHE A 419 13.55 2.40 7.92
CA PHE A 419 14.26 1.62 6.91
C PHE A 419 13.47 0.37 6.49
N SER A 420 12.94 -0.36 7.47
CA SER A 420 12.12 -1.55 7.23
C SER A 420 10.78 -1.20 6.59
N TRP A 421 10.21 -0.05 6.95
CA TRP A 421 8.98 0.46 6.36
C TRP A 421 9.18 0.68 4.86
N ALA A 422 10.22 1.43 4.47
CA ALA A 422 10.56 1.69 3.08
C ALA A 422 10.56 0.43 2.22
N ILE A 423 11.31 -0.60 2.63
CA ILE A 423 11.43 -1.86 1.88
C ILE A 423 10.08 -2.59 1.81
N THR A 424 9.31 -2.60 2.89
CA THR A 424 7.99 -3.24 2.96
C THR A 424 6.99 -2.60 1.99
N GLN A 425 7.14 -1.31 1.65
CA GLN A 425 6.23 -0.61 0.74
C GLN A 425 6.32 -1.07 -0.73
N TRP A 426 7.47 -1.60 -1.17
CA TRP A 426 7.68 -1.91 -2.60
C TRP A 426 8.22 -3.31 -2.89
N ALA A 427 9.10 -3.87 -2.04
CA ALA A 427 9.70 -5.18 -2.30
C ALA A 427 8.68 -6.32 -2.52
N PRO A 428 7.59 -6.43 -1.72
CA PRO A 428 6.59 -7.49 -1.91
C PRO A 428 5.87 -7.38 -3.25
N PHE A 429 5.59 -6.14 -3.67
CA PHE A 429 4.86 -5.86 -4.91
C PHE A 429 5.72 -6.08 -6.14
N SER A 430 7.00 -5.69 -6.08
CA SER A 430 7.96 -5.98 -7.13
C SER A 430 8.16 -7.49 -7.30
N LEU A 431 8.34 -8.24 -6.21
CA LEU A 431 8.45 -9.70 -6.25
C LEU A 431 7.16 -10.37 -6.74
N LEU A 432 6.00 -9.83 -6.36
CA LEU A 432 4.71 -10.35 -6.82
C LEU A 432 4.50 -10.09 -8.31
N ALA A 433 4.84 -8.89 -8.79
CA ALA A 433 4.75 -8.55 -10.21
C ALA A 433 5.67 -9.44 -11.06
N GLU A 434 6.90 -9.66 -10.61
CA GLU A 434 7.84 -10.58 -11.27
C GLU A 434 7.29 -12.02 -11.28
N ALA A 435 6.77 -12.50 -10.16
CA ALA A 435 6.19 -13.85 -10.08
C ALA A 435 4.96 -14.01 -11.00
N ILE A 436 4.13 -12.98 -11.13
CA ILE A 436 2.96 -12.99 -12.03
C ILE A 436 3.38 -13.10 -13.50
N LEU A 437 4.49 -12.45 -13.88
CA LEU A 437 5.01 -12.45 -15.24
C LEU A 437 5.80 -13.71 -15.60
N THR A 438 6.38 -14.39 -14.61
CA THR A 438 7.34 -15.49 -14.82
C THR A 438 6.80 -16.89 -14.53
N GLU A 439 5.80 -17.05 -13.66
CA GLU A 439 5.26 -18.38 -13.35
C GLU A 439 4.18 -18.82 -14.38
N PRO A 440 4.31 -20.02 -14.99
CA PRO A 440 3.25 -20.58 -15.82
C PRO A 440 1.98 -20.77 -14.98
N GLY A 441 0.81 -20.54 -15.60
CA GLY A 441 -0.50 -20.68 -14.95
C GLY A 441 -0.65 -22.05 -14.26
N PRO A 442 -1.48 -22.18 -13.22
CA PRO A 442 -1.66 -23.45 -12.53
C PRO A 442 -2.09 -24.51 -13.55
N ALA A 443 -1.20 -25.47 -13.82
CA ALA A 443 -1.53 -26.66 -14.55
C ALA A 443 -2.66 -27.36 -13.79
N THR A 444 -3.86 -27.35 -14.35
CA THR A 444 -4.90 -28.28 -13.94
C THR A 444 -4.33 -29.69 -14.09
N LEU A 445 -4.61 -30.54 -13.11
CA LEU A 445 -4.13 -31.93 -12.97
C LEU A 445 -4.62 -32.88 -14.09
N ASP A 446 -4.69 -32.44 -15.34
CA ASP A 446 -5.06 -33.27 -16.50
C ASP A 446 -3.88 -33.56 -17.45
N ASP A 447 -2.76 -32.84 -17.36
CA ASP A 447 -1.57 -33.13 -18.20
C ASP A 447 -0.62 -34.15 -17.54
N GLY A 448 -1.22 -35.21 -17.00
CA GLY A 448 -0.54 -36.34 -16.38
C GLY A 448 -0.43 -37.55 -17.29
N ALA A 449 0.03 -37.41 -18.53
CA ALA A 449 0.43 -38.57 -19.36
C ALA A 449 1.50 -38.22 -20.42
N SER A 450 2.64 -37.66 -20.00
CA SER A 450 3.94 -38.05 -20.58
C SER A 450 5.06 -37.72 -19.61
N ILE A 451 5.23 -38.60 -18.62
CA ILE A 451 6.48 -38.69 -17.86
C ILE A 451 7.57 -39.09 -18.85
N ARG A 452 8.31 -38.12 -19.39
CA ARG A 452 9.65 -38.39 -19.95
C ARG A 452 10.60 -38.56 -18.77
N LEU A 453 10.79 -39.82 -18.38
CA LEU A 453 11.93 -40.24 -17.57
C LEU A 453 13.20 -39.95 -18.38
N GLU A 454 13.92 -38.90 -18.02
CA GLU A 454 15.30 -38.71 -18.48
C GLU A 454 16.19 -39.73 -17.76
N ASP A 455 16.52 -40.80 -18.48
CA ASP A 455 17.46 -41.82 -18.04
C ASP A 455 18.90 -41.27 -18.13
N THR A 456 19.42 -40.80 -16.98
CA THR A 456 20.78 -40.24 -16.81
C THR A 456 21.93 -41.27 -16.87
N ARG A 457 21.87 -42.29 -17.72
CA ARG A 457 22.95 -43.29 -17.82
C ARG A 457 23.32 -43.68 -19.25
N THR A 458 23.86 -42.73 -20.03
CA THR A 458 24.84 -43.03 -21.09
C THR A 458 25.80 -41.84 -21.31
N PRO A 459 27.13 -42.05 -21.42
CA PRO A 459 28.05 -40.97 -21.74
C PRO A 459 27.97 -40.66 -23.25
N ARG A 460 27.64 -39.41 -23.56
CA ARG A 460 27.54 -38.88 -24.93
C ARG A 460 28.94 -38.64 -25.51
N ALA A 461 29.28 -39.38 -26.57
CA ALA A 461 30.38 -39.05 -27.47
C ALA A 461 29.87 -38.07 -28.54
N GLU A 462 30.66 -37.03 -28.80
CA GLU A 462 30.41 -35.99 -29.81
C GLU A 462 30.40 -36.54 -31.23
N ARG A 463 29.44 -36.12 -32.06
CA ARG A 463 29.74 -35.72 -33.44
C ARG A 463 28.68 -34.81 -34.05
N THR A 464 29.22 -33.81 -34.74
CA THR A 464 28.68 -32.71 -35.52
C THR A 464 28.03 -33.14 -36.84
N GLY A 465 27.10 -32.33 -37.36
CA GLY A 465 26.78 -32.29 -38.80
C GLY A 465 25.28 -32.32 -39.12
N GLU A 466 24.80 -31.14 -39.53
CA GLU A 466 23.70 -30.81 -40.45
C GLU A 466 22.57 -31.79 -40.79
N SER A 467 21.35 -31.20 -40.79
CA SER A 467 20.21 -31.39 -41.69
C SER A 467 19.87 -32.79 -42.21
N GLU A 468 18.64 -33.26 -41.91
CA GLU A 468 17.56 -33.46 -42.90
C GLU A 468 16.28 -33.93 -42.17
N ARG A 469 15.19 -33.17 -42.28
CA ARG A 469 14.10 -33.33 -43.27
C ARG A 469 13.39 -34.68 -43.19
N PHE A 470 12.13 -34.56 -42.75
CA PHE A 470 11.09 -35.57 -42.74
C PHE A 470 10.87 -36.15 -44.16
N LEU A 471 10.84 -37.48 -44.23
CA LEU A 471 10.54 -38.27 -45.42
C LEU A 471 9.04 -38.25 -45.73
N HIS A 472 8.69 -37.84 -46.95
CA HIS A 472 7.46 -38.20 -47.65
C HIS A 472 7.80 -39.32 -48.65
N PRO A 473 7.03 -40.42 -48.74
CA PRO A 473 7.29 -41.46 -49.70
C PRO A 473 6.51 -41.17 -50.99
N GLU A 474 7.20 -40.97 -52.11
CA GLU A 474 6.62 -41.14 -53.44
C GLU A 474 7.58 -41.89 -54.34
N SER A 475 6.95 -42.63 -55.24
CA SER A 475 7.37 -43.82 -55.98
C SER A 475 8.40 -43.61 -57.09
N ASP A 476 9.16 -44.68 -57.31
CA ASP A 476 10.17 -44.89 -58.34
C ASP A 476 9.66 -44.66 -59.78
N SER A 477 10.52 -44.04 -60.58
CA SER A 477 10.69 -44.35 -62.01
C SER A 477 12.10 -43.96 -62.46
N GLU A 478 12.90 -44.98 -62.77
CA GLU A 478 13.80 -45.13 -63.92
C GLU A 478 14.49 -43.87 -64.48
N ASP A 479 15.83 -43.84 -64.54
CA ASP A 479 16.57 -44.08 -65.79
C ASP A 479 18.09 -43.81 -65.61
N ASP A 480 18.85 -44.38 -66.53
CA ASP A 480 20.28 -44.70 -66.57
C ASP A 480 21.32 -43.55 -66.52
N GLY A 481 22.59 -43.94 -66.31
CA GLY A 481 23.67 -43.38 -67.13
C GLY A 481 24.92 -42.87 -66.40
N ASP A 482 25.83 -43.81 -66.13
CA ASP A 482 27.25 -43.82 -66.52
C ASP A 482 28.24 -42.67 -66.21
N GLY A 483 29.46 -43.12 -65.87
CA GLY A 483 30.73 -42.45 -66.19
C GLY A 483 31.46 -41.93 -64.96
N GLU A 484 32.42 -42.68 -64.39
CA GLU A 484 33.86 -42.58 -64.70
C GLU A 484 34.49 -41.26 -64.18
N GLU A 485 35.64 -41.14 -63.54
CA GLU A 485 36.80 -41.94 -63.14
C GLU A 485 37.48 -41.02 -62.09
N GLY A 486 38.06 -41.47 -60.99
CA GLY A 486 39.37 -42.13 -60.96
C GLY A 486 40.33 -41.36 -60.04
N GLY A 487 41.08 -42.11 -59.22
CA GLY A 487 42.48 -41.77 -58.94
C GLY A 487 42.85 -41.24 -57.55
N GLY A 488 43.33 -42.15 -56.69
CA GLY A 488 44.56 -42.02 -55.87
C GLY A 488 44.50 -41.18 -54.58
N SER A 489 44.64 -41.78 -53.38
CA SER A 489 45.92 -42.04 -52.68
C SER A 489 46.67 -40.76 -52.26
N THR A 490 47.18 -40.52 -51.05
CA THR A 490 47.31 -41.25 -49.77
C THR A 490 47.81 -40.22 -48.72
N ALA A 491 47.50 -40.48 -47.45
CA ALA A 491 48.35 -40.27 -46.27
C ALA A 491 48.78 -38.85 -45.79
N LYS A 492 48.35 -38.60 -44.53
CA LYS A 492 49.16 -38.18 -43.36
C LYS A 492 49.49 -36.70 -43.14
N SER A 493 48.89 -36.22 -42.04
CA SER A 493 49.58 -35.68 -40.84
C SER A 493 49.53 -34.18 -40.59
N ALA A 494 49.25 -33.90 -39.30
CA ALA A 494 49.74 -32.78 -38.50
C ALA A 494 49.02 -31.41 -38.58
N ALA A 495 48.24 -31.19 -37.52
CA ALA A 495 48.44 -30.13 -36.52
C ALA A 495 48.19 -28.65 -36.90
N ARG A 496 47.07 -28.17 -36.34
CA ARG A 496 46.91 -26.96 -35.51
C ARG A 496 47.43 -25.61 -36.04
N SER A 497 46.43 -24.83 -36.48
CA SER A 497 46.03 -23.50 -35.97
C SER A 497 47.12 -22.44 -35.83
N ALA A 498 47.06 -21.47 -36.73
CA ALA A 498 47.62 -20.14 -36.60
C ALA A 498 46.48 -19.10 -36.59
N PHE A 499 46.61 -18.15 -35.66
CA PHE A 499 46.41 -16.70 -35.79
C PHE A 499 45.00 -16.13 -36.14
N LEU A 500 44.36 -15.25 -35.35
CA LEU A 500 44.62 -13.82 -35.00
C LEU A 500 43.83 -12.82 -35.87
N GLY A 501 43.25 -11.80 -35.21
CA GLY A 501 42.74 -10.56 -35.80
C GLY A 501 41.30 -10.66 -36.33
N GLY A 502 40.38 -9.74 -36.09
CA GLY A 502 40.53 -8.31 -35.84
C GLY A 502 39.90 -7.52 -36.99
N ASN A 503 38.85 -6.76 -36.67
CA ASN A 503 38.30 -5.59 -37.36
C ASN A 503 37.35 -5.70 -38.59
N ALA A 504 36.14 -5.14 -38.38
CA ALA A 504 35.62 -3.89 -39.00
C ALA A 504 34.45 -3.90 -40.02
N HIS A 505 33.66 -2.82 -39.89
CA HIS A 505 32.58 -2.23 -40.72
C HIS A 505 31.18 -2.87 -40.62
N ALA A 506 30.09 -2.21 -40.19
CA ALA A 506 29.51 -0.86 -40.38
C ALA A 506 28.93 -0.59 -41.78
N ARG A 507 27.60 -0.45 -41.88
CA ARG A 507 26.89 0.35 -42.90
C ARG A 507 25.56 0.89 -42.37
N VAL A 508 25.44 2.22 -42.46
CA VAL A 508 24.26 3.08 -42.29
C VAL A 508 23.62 3.28 -43.67
N SER A 509 22.31 3.48 -43.74
CA SER A 509 21.70 4.24 -44.85
C SER A 509 20.67 5.25 -44.33
N SER A 510 20.88 6.50 -44.75
CA SER A 510 20.03 7.66 -44.62
C SER A 510 19.27 7.90 -45.94
N ILE A 511 18.13 8.59 -45.91
CA ILE A 511 17.71 9.55 -46.95
C ILE A 511 16.73 10.57 -46.33
N ASN A 512 16.85 11.82 -46.76
CA ASN A 512 16.33 13.05 -46.17
C ASN A 512 15.72 13.90 -47.30
N VAL A 513 14.55 14.53 -47.15
CA VAL A 513 14.18 15.76 -47.88
C VAL A 513 13.23 16.66 -47.04
N HIS A 514 13.58 17.95 -47.01
CA HIS A 514 13.00 19.16 -46.40
C HIS A 514 11.52 19.48 -46.72
N SER A 515 10.71 19.91 -45.75
CA SER A 515 10.36 21.29 -45.27
C SER A 515 9.13 21.91 -45.96
N ASN A 516 8.03 22.17 -45.22
CA ASN A 516 7.60 23.52 -44.75
C ASN A 516 6.16 23.49 -44.20
N SER A 517 5.91 24.36 -43.21
CA SER A 517 4.65 25.05 -42.80
C SER A 517 3.32 24.30 -42.63
N ASP A 518 2.70 24.55 -41.47
CA ASP A 518 1.27 24.72 -41.17
C ASP A 518 0.24 23.89 -41.96
N ASP A 519 -0.52 23.05 -41.26
CA ASP A 519 -1.99 23.13 -41.26
C ASP A 519 -2.63 21.99 -40.46
N ASP A 520 -3.70 22.36 -39.76
CA ASP A 520 -4.65 21.53 -39.04
C ASP A 520 -5.28 20.47 -39.96
N TYR A 521 -5.37 19.21 -39.51
CA TYR A 521 -6.26 18.24 -40.16
C TYR A 521 -7.05 17.39 -39.16
N GLU A 522 -8.34 17.72 -39.12
CA GLU A 522 -9.45 16.84 -38.75
C GLU A 522 -9.43 15.56 -39.61
N PHE A 523 -9.72 14.41 -39.01
CA PHE A 523 -9.99 13.18 -39.75
C PHE A 523 -11.50 12.93 -39.80
N VAL A 524 -12.06 13.10 -41.00
CA VAL A 524 -13.44 12.83 -41.39
C VAL A 524 -13.53 11.45 -42.03
N ASP A 525 -14.51 10.65 -41.61
CA ASP A 525 -14.86 9.34 -42.16
C ASP A 525 -15.30 9.41 -43.63
N GLY A 526 -14.85 8.44 -44.44
CA GLY A 526 -15.26 8.28 -45.84
C GLY A 526 -15.35 6.81 -46.27
N HIS A 527 -16.56 6.25 -46.20
CA HIS A 527 -16.95 4.98 -46.82
C HIS A 527 -16.85 5.01 -48.36
N ARG A 528 -16.22 4.01 -48.99
CA ARG A 528 -16.88 3.05 -49.94
C ARG A 528 -15.92 2.12 -50.71
N SER A 529 -16.33 0.84 -50.72
CA SER A 529 -16.40 -0.10 -51.87
C SER A 529 -15.14 -0.82 -52.39
N GLY A 530 -15.05 -2.11 -52.04
CA GLY A 530 -15.22 -3.20 -53.01
C GLY A 530 -13.97 -3.82 -53.65
N ARG A 531 -13.52 -4.96 -53.11
CA ARG A 531 -13.05 -6.11 -53.90
C ARG A 531 -12.99 -7.40 -53.05
N ARG A 532 -13.72 -8.41 -53.53
CA ARG A 532 -13.74 -9.82 -53.09
C ARG A 532 -12.40 -10.49 -53.39
N ALA A 533 -11.85 -11.25 -52.44
CA ALA A 533 -11.00 -12.40 -52.71
C ALA A 533 -10.89 -13.31 -51.47
N ALA A 534 -11.23 -14.59 -51.68
CA ALA A 534 -10.86 -15.80 -50.95
C ALA A 534 -11.27 -15.93 -49.46
N GLU A 535 -12.36 -16.68 -49.27
CA GLU A 535 -12.62 -17.48 -48.06
C GLU A 535 -11.49 -18.49 -47.86
N VAL A 536 -10.87 -18.46 -46.68
CA VAL A 536 -10.19 -19.61 -46.07
C VAL A 536 -11.00 -19.92 -44.83
N ASP A 537 -11.65 -21.08 -44.85
CA ASP A 537 -12.23 -21.72 -43.67
C ASP A 537 -11.09 -21.96 -42.67
N ASP A 538 -11.04 -21.18 -41.59
CA ASP A 538 -10.36 -21.61 -40.37
C ASP A 538 -11.44 -22.24 -39.48
N ASP A 539 -11.32 -23.56 -39.35
CA ASP A 539 -12.10 -24.42 -38.49
C ASP A 539 -12.16 -23.88 -37.05
N ASP A 540 -13.36 -23.99 -36.51
CA ASP A 540 -13.80 -23.64 -35.17
C ASP A 540 -13.14 -24.54 -34.11
N ASP A 541 -11.83 -24.35 -33.85
CA ASP A 541 -11.23 -24.86 -32.60
C ASP A 541 -11.44 -23.84 -31.49
N SER A 542 -12.56 -24.00 -30.80
CA SER A 542 -12.88 -23.37 -29.53
C SER A 542 -11.98 -23.89 -28.39
N GLY A 543 -10.66 -23.79 -28.59
CA GLY A 543 -9.67 -23.87 -27.54
C GLY A 543 -9.90 -22.70 -26.57
N ARG A 544 -10.54 -22.98 -25.43
CA ARG A 544 -10.58 -22.08 -24.28
C ARG A 544 -9.16 -21.61 -23.99
N GLY A 545 -8.81 -20.40 -24.43
CA GLY A 545 -7.52 -19.79 -24.16
C GLY A 545 -7.23 -19.90 -22.67
N GLN A 546 -6.21 -20.70 -22.32
CA GLN A 546 -5.68 -20.77 -20.98
C GLN A 546 -5.29 -19.35 -20.57
N GLY A 547 -6.07 -18.74 -19.67
CA GLY A 547 -5.76 -17.42 -19.16
C GLY A 547 -4.40 -17.46 -18.46
N SER A 548 -3.39 -16.84 -19.08
CA SER A 548 -2.08 -16.56 -18.48
C SER A 548 -2.25 -16.01 -17.06
N LEU A 549 -1.35 -16.32 -16.13
CA LEU A 549 -1.41 -15.82 -14.74
C LEU A 549 -1.53 -14.27 -14.67
N SER A 550 -1.01 -13.59 -15.70
CA SER A 550 -1.18 -12.15 -15.95
C SER A 550 -2.64 -11.72 -16.06
N SER A 551 -3.53 -12.52 -16.68
CA SER A 551 -4.97 -12.20 -16.78
C SER A 551 -5.69 -12.28 -15.43
N LYS A 552 -5.09 -12.94 -14.43
CA LYS A 552 -5.58 -13.05 -13.05
C LYS A 552 -4.87 -12.12 -12.07
N ALA A 553 -4.03 -11.19 -12.55
CA ALA A 553 -3.22 -10.31 -11.70
C ALA A 553 -4.06 -9.53 -10.68
N GLY A 554 -5.22 -9.00 -11.07
CA GLY A 554 -6.14 -8.28 -10.16
C GLY A 554 -6.66 -9.15 -9.01
N ILE A 555 -6.96 -10.43 -9.28
CA ILE A 555 -7.41 -11.38 -8.26
C ILE A 555 -6.25 -11.72 -7.30
N ILE A 556 -5.04 -11.92 -7.84
CA ILE A 556 -3.84 -12.20 -7.05
C ILE A 556 -3.51 -11.04 -6.11
N LEU A 557 -3.67 -9.80 -6.57
CA LEU A 557 -3.56 -8.62 -5.73
C LEU A 557 -4.64 -8.53 -4.66
N GLY A 558 -5.89 -8.87 -5.00
CA GLY A 558 -6.98 -8.96 -4.03
C GLY A 558 -6.66 -9.96 -2.92
N ILE A 559 -6.14 -11.13 -3.28
CA ILE A 559 -5.67 -12.14 -2.33
C ILE A 559 -4.53 -11.59 -1.47
N HIS A 560 -3.54 -10.94 -2.08
CA HIS A 560 -2.44 -10.31 -1.35
C HIS A 560 -2.95 -9.31 -0.30
N ASN A 561 -3.93 -8.45 -0.66
CA ASN A 561 -4.55 -7.52 0.28
C ASN A 561 -5.26 -8.25 1.44
N VAL A 562 -5.93 -9.38 1.18
CA VAL A 562 -6.52 -10.21 2.23
C VAL A 562 -5.46 -10.70 3.23
N PHE A 563 -4.29 -11.14 2.75
CA PHE A 563 -3.16 -11.54 3.61
C PHE A 563 -2.53 -10.39 4.39
N ILE A 564 -2.66 -9.15 3.90
CA ILE A 564 -2.27 -7.94 4.66
C ILE A 564 -3.29 -7.63 5.75
N VAL A 565 -4.58 -7.75 5.46
CA VAL A 565 -5.65 -7.24 6.31
C VAL A 565 -6.09 -8.21 7.41
N ILE A 566 -6.23 -9.52 7.10
CA ILE A 566 -6.64 -10.54 8.10
C ILE A 566 -5.80 -10.52 9.38
N PRO A 567 -4.45 -10.51 9.32
CA PRO A 567 -3.63 -10.55 10.54
C PRO A 567 -3.82 -9.34 11.45
N GLN A 568 -4.33 -8.23 10.91
CA GLN A 568 -4.58 -7.01 11.68
C GLN A 568 -5.77 -7.18 12.63
N PHE A 569 -6.78 -7.98 12.28
CA PHE A 569 -7.84 -8.36 13.22
C PHE A 569 -7.29 -9.18 14.39
N LEU A 570 -6.37 -10.13 14.11
CA LEU A 570 -5.77 -10.98 15.14
C LEU A 570 -4.99 -10.16 16.16
N VAL A 571 -4.11 -9.28 15.69
CA VAL A 571 -3.31 -8.43 16.57
C VAL A 571 -4.14 -7.37 17.28
N THR A 572 -5.24 -6.90 16.68
CA THR A 572 -6.16 -5.97 17.35
C THR A 572 -6.84 -6.64 18.55
N GLY A 573 -7.36 -7.85 18.35
CA GLY A 573 -7.93 -8.66 19.44
C GLY A 573 -6.89 -8.99 20.52
N LEU A 574 -5.68 -9.40 20.11
CA LEU A 574 -4.58 -9.66 21.04
C LEU A 574 -4.20 -8.39 21.83
N SER A 575 -4.11 -7.24 21.17
CA SER A 575 -3.79 -5.96 21.81
C SER A 575 -4.85 -5.61 22.85
N SER A 576 -6.14 -5.77 22.51
CA SER A 576 -7.25 -5.53 23.44
C SER A 576 -7.17 -6.42 24.68
N ILE A 577 -6.83 -7.70 24.51
CA ILE A 577 -6.62 -8.66 25.61
C ILE A 577 -5.41 -8.26 26.48
N VAL A 578 -4.27 -7.97 25.85
CA VAL A 578 -3.05 -7.55 26.56
C VAL A 578 -3.30 -6.28 27.37
N PHE A 579 -3.97 -5.29 26.78
CA PHE A 579 -4.35 -4.08 27.50
C PHE A 579 -5.35 -4.36 28.62
N ALA A 580 -6.32 -5.26 28.44
CA ALA A 580 -7.26 -5.60 29.50
C ALA A 580 -6.59 -6.29 30.70
N ILE A 581 -5.54 -7.08 30.46
CA ILE A 581 -4.79 -7.79 31.51
C ILE A 581 -3.81 -6.85 32.23
N PHE A 582 -3.02 -6.09 31.48
CA PHE A 582 -1.89 -5.33 32.03
C PHE A 582 -2.25 -3.87 32.37
N ASP A 583 -3.27 -3.30 31.74
CA ASP A 583 -3.79 -1.95 32.01
C ASP A 583 -5.32 -2.02 32.29
N PRO A 584 -5.77 -2.68 33.38
CA PRO A 584 -7.19 -2.95 33.65
C PRO A 584 -8.03 -1.69 33.99
N GLN A 585 -7.50 -0.48 33.79
CA GLN A 585 -8.20 0.76 34.12
C GLN A 585 -9.57 0.81 33.40
N LYS A 586 -10.63 0.73 34.20
CA LYS A 586 -12.01 0.95 33.77
C LYS A 586 -12.17 2.42 33.44
N SER A 587 -12.22 2.75 32.16
CA SER A 587 -12.64 4.09 31.75
C SER A 587 -14.05 4.03 31.19
N VAL A 588 -15.03 4.10 32.09
CA VAL A 588 -16.40 4.54 31.79
C VAL A 588 -16.80 5.47 32.93
N VAL A 589 -16.34 6.73 32.78
CA VAL A 589 -16.78 7.95 33.48
C VAL A 589 -16.62 7.96 35.02
N PRO A 590 -15.79 8.85 35.61
CA PRO A 590 -15.94 9.16 37.02
C PRO A 590 -17.32 9.81 37.23
N HIS A 591 -18.13 9.26 38.13
CA HIS A 591 -19.36 9.88 38.58
C HIS A 591 -19.08 11.31 39.07
N ARG A 592 -19.30 12.32 38.24
CA ARG A 592 -19.53 13.69 38.69
C ARG A 592 -20.99 13.75 39.14
N PRO A 593 -21.32 13.79 40.44
CA PRO A 593 -22.66 14.18 40.84
C PRO A 593 -22.91 15.59 40.31
N ALA A 594 -24.05 15.78 39.64
CA ALA A 594 -24.48 17.08 39.16
C ALA A 594 -24.60 18.02 40.37
N VAL A 595 -23.67 18.97 40.49
CA VAL A 595 -23.81 20.07 41.44
C VAL A 595 -24.86 21.01 40.84
N ASN A 596 -26.13 20.79 41.19
CA ASN A 596 -27.15 21.81 41.01
C ASN A 596 -26.75 23.00 41.89
N GLY A 597 -26.26 24.06 41.25
CA GLY A 597 -25.89 25.31 41.90
C GLY A 597 -27.12 26.01 42.46
N THR A 598 -27.50 25.63 43.68
CA THR A 598 -28.21 26.50 44.61
C THR A 598 -27.41 26.48 45.90
N LEU A 599 -26.65 27.54 46.19
CA LEU A 599 -26.07 27.72 47.52
C LEU A 599 -27.23 27.68 48.53
N SER A 600 -27.32 26.60 49.31
CA SER A 600 -28.18 26.60 50.48
C SER A 600 -27.50 27.49 51.54
N THR A 601 -28.29 28.34 52.21
CA THR A 601 -27.83 29.23 53.27
C THR A 601 -27.47 28.49 54.56
N ASP A 602 -27.50 27.16 54.56
CA ASP A 602 -27.25 26.31 55.73
C ASP A 602 -25.75 26.02 55.86
N PRO A 603 -25.05 26.59 56.88
CA PRO A 603 -23.61 26.40 57.05
C PRO A 603 -23.21 24.94 57.31
N ILE A 604 -24.13 24.15 57.87
CA ILE A 604 -23.92 22.72 58.14
C ILE A 604 -23.89 21.94 56.82
N LYS A 605 -24.80 22.21 55.87
CA LYS A 605 -24.81 21.51 54.57
C LYS A 605 -23.56 21.82 53.76
N ASN A 606 -23.11 23.07 53.77
CA ASN A 606 -21.87 23.47 53.09
C ASN A 606 -20.63 22.82 53.72
N ALA A 607 -20.61 22.65 55.04
CA ALA A 607 -19.53 21.92 55.73
C ALA A 607 -19.57 20.42 55.40
N THR A 608 -20.75 19.81 55.35
CA THR A 608 -20.91 18.39 54.96
C THR A 608 -20.55 18.16 53.49
N GLU A 609 -20.91 19.07 52.58
CA GLU A 609 -20.52 19.03 51.16
C GLU A 609 -19.02 19.27 50.96
N ALA A 610 -18.40 20.17 51.73
CA ALA A 610 -16.95 20.35 51.72
C ALA A 610 -16.21 19.14 52.29
N MET A 611 -16.77 18.48 53.29
CA MET A 611 -16.23 17.26 53.89
C MET A 611 -16.42 16.05 52.95
N LEU A 612 -17.55 15.96 52.24
CA LEU A 612 -17.78 14.98 51.17
C LEU A 612 -16.86 15.22 49.98
N ARG A 613 -16.63 16.47 49.56
CA ARG A 613 -15.61 16.82 48.56
C ARG A 613 -14.21 16.41 48.99
N ARG A 614 -13.89 16.60 50.28
CA ARG A 614 -12.60 16.21 50.83
C ARG A 614 -12.46 14.68 50.92
N HIS A 615 -13.52 13.96 51.27
CA HIS A 615 -13.53 12.50 51.25
C HIS A 615 -13.48 11.94 49.82
N GLN A 616 -14.22 12.52 48.87
CA GLN A 616 -14.14 12.13 47.45
C GLN A 616 -12.79 12.47 46.83
N LEU A 617 -12.18 13.61 47.16
CA LEU A 617 -10.81 13.91 46.75
C LEU A 617 -9.81 12.96 47.40
N LEU A 618 -10.02 12.60 48.67
CA LEU A 618 -9.18 11.61 49.33
C LEU A 618 -9.36 10.23 48.70
N ASP A 619 -10.58 9.80 48.36
CA ASP A 619 -10.89 8.56 47.64
C ASP A 619 -10.33 8.57 46.20
N ASP A 620 -10.41 9.68 45.46
CA ASP A 620 -9.76 9.85 44.14
C ASP A 620 -8.22 9.86 44.25
N LEU A 621 -7.69 10.23 45.42
CA LEU A 621 -6.26 10.18 45.75
C LEU A 621 -5.82 8.80 46.31
N THR A 622 -6.73 8.01 46.91
CA THR A 622 -6.45 6.65 47.41
C THR A 622 -6.80 5.54 46.42
N GLU A 623 -7.71 5.73 45.48
CA GLU A 623 -7.99 4.80 44.36
C GLU A 623 -7.06 5.03 43.16
N ARG A 624 -6.35 6.16 43.10
CA ARG A 624 -5.17 6.31 42.25
C ARG A 624 -3.94 5.79 43.01
N GLU A 625 -3.68 4.50 42.85
CA GLU A 625 -2.37 3.92 43.15
C GLU A 625 -1.24 4.87 42.69
N PRO A 626 -0.18 5.02 43.49
CA PRO A 626 0.86 6.01 43.25
C PRO A 626 1.49 5.75 41.88
N LEU A 627 1.72 6.82 41.10
CA LEU A 627 2.52 6.83 39.87
C LEU A 627 4.01 6.47 40.10
N GLY A 628 4.32 5.57 41.04
CA GLY A 628 5.65 5.29 41.57
C GLY A 628 6.09 3.82 41.52
N GLY A 629 5.43 2.95 40.75
CA GLY A 629 5.95 1.62 40.40
C GLY A 629 6.46 1.59 38.96
N PRO A 630 7.45 0.75 38.60
CA PRO A 630 7.91 0.61 37.21
C PRO A 630 6.82 -0.12 36.40
N GLN A 631 5.75 0.57 36.04
CA GLN A 631 4.75 0.06 35.12
C GLN A 631 5.40 -0.04 33.74
N SER A 632 5.83 -1.25 33.38
CA SER A 632 6.19 -1.55 32.00
C SER A 632 4.98 -1.25 31.13
N SER A 633 5.08 -0.27 30.21
CA SER A 633 4.00 0.05 29.29
C SER A 633 3.54 -1.23 28.61
N SER A 634 2.29 -1.62 28.81
CA SER A 634 1.68 -2.83 28.23
C SER A 634 1.90 -2.96 26.72
N ILE A 635 2.04 -1.82 26.03
CA ILE A 635 2.40 -1.66 24.61
C ILE A 635 3.69 -2.43 24.26
N VAL A 636 4.65 -2.47 25.18
CA VAL A 636 5.95 -3.13 24.98
C VAL A 636 5.76 -4.64 24.78
N TYR A 637 4.81 -5.28 25.46
CA TYR A 637 4.51 -6.69 25.24
C TYR A 637 3.95 -6.93 23.84
N ILE A 638 3.11 -6.02 23.35
CA ILE A 638 2.55 -6.07 22.00
C ILE A 638 3.66 -5.89 20.95
N PHE A 639 4.57 -4.95 21.17
CA PHE A 639 5.72 -4.72 20.27
C PHE A 639 6.62 -5.95 20.21
N ARG A 640 6.91 -6.58 21.34
CA ARG A 640 7.73 -7.80 21.39
C ARG A 640 7.06 -8.97 20.70
N PHE A 641 5.74 -9.14 20.86
CA PHE A 641 4.98 -10.14 20.10
C PHE A 641 5.12 -9.89 18.59
N GLY A 642 5.01 -8.62 18.17
CA GLY A 642 5.32 -8.20 16.79
C GLY A 642 6.76 -8.54 16.38
N GLY A 643 7.74 -8.38 17.25
CA GLY A 643 9.13 -8.77 16.99
C GLY A 643 9.30 -10.27 16.71
N ILE A 644 8.58 -11.12 17.44
CA ILE A 644 8.57 -12.58 17.21
C ILE A 644 7.95 -12.90 15.85
N THR A 645 6.81 -12.29 15.51
CA THR A 645 6.18 -12.54 14.20
C THR A 645 6.99 -11.98 13.04
N ALA A 646 7.70 -10.87 13.22
CA ALA A 646 8.67 -10.36 12.26
C ALA A 646 9.86 -11.33 12.06
N MET A 647 10.29 -12.04 13.10
CA MET A 647 11.31 -13.09 12.97
C MET A 647 10.81 -14.27 12.13
N ILE A 648 9.53 -14.66 12.29
CA ILE A 648 8.89 -15.66 11.43
C ILE A 648 8.87 -15.17 9.97
N ALA A 649 8.47 -13.92 9.74
CA ALA A 649 8.49 -13.30 8.42
C ALA A 649 9.90 -13.29 7.81
N PHE A 650 10.94 -12.98 8.61
CA PHE A 650 12.34 -13.07 8.19
C PHE A 650 12.71 -14.48 7.73
N VAL A 651 12.42 -15.52 8.52
CA VAL A 651 12.77 -16.90 8.17
C VAL A 651 12.09 -17.35 6.88
N LEU A 652 10.81 -17.02 6.71
CA LEU A 652 10.04 -17.30 5.49
C LEU A 652 10.62 -16.55 4.28
N CYS A 653 10.88 -15.26 4.44
CA CYS A 653 11.46 -14.42 3.39
C CYS A 653 12.87 -14.87 3.01
N TRP A 654 13.68 -15.30 3.97
CA TRP A 654 15.03 -15.82 3.74
C TRP A 654 15.01 -17.15 2.98
N ARG A 655 14.04 -18.03 3.28
CA ARG A 655 13.82 -19.27 2.51
C ARG A 655 13.43 -18.95 1.07
N LEU A 656 12.47 -18.04 0.88
CA LEU A 656 12.07 -17.56 -0.45
C LEU A 656 13.27 -16.96 -1.22
N ALA A 657 14.05 -16.11 -0.57
CA ALA A 657 15.22 -15.47 -1.17
C ALA A 657 16.33 -16.46 -1.55
N ARG A 658 16.44 -17.60 -0.87
CA ARG A 658 17.36 -18.68 -1.30
C ARG A 658 16.83 -19.36 -2.56
N VAL A 659 15.55 -19.70 -2.60
CA VAL A 659 14.93 -20.34 -3.77
C VAL A 659 15.02 -19.45 -5.01
N LEU A 660 14.68 -18.16 -4.89
CA LEU A 660 14.73 -17.23 -6.00
C LEU A 660 16.14 -16.98 -6.54
N ARG A 661 17.18 -17.07 -5.70
CA ARG A 661 18.58 -16.94 -6.14
C ARG A 661 19.11 -18.18 -6.88
N HIS A 662 18.47 -19.32 -6.72
CA HIS A 662 18.85 -20.57 -7.38
C HIS A 662 18.09 -20.81 -8.69
N ARG A 663 17.01 -20.06 -8.91
CA ARG A 663 16.35 -19.92 -10.22
C ARG A 663 17.09 -18.86 -11.02
#